data_AF-A0AAE0VG47-F1
#
_entry.id   AF-A0AAE0VG47-F1
#
_cell.length_a   1.000
_cell.length_b   1.000
_cell.length_c   1.000
_cell.angle_alpha   90.00
_cell.angle_beta   90.00
_cell.angle_gamma   90.00
#
_symmetry.space_group_name_H-M   'P 1'
#
loop_
_entity.id
_entity.type
_entity.pdbx_description
1 polymer ?
#
loop_
_entity_poly.entity_id
_entity_poly.type
_entity_poly.pdbx_seq_one_letter_code
_entity_poly.pdbx_strand_id
1 'polypeptide(L)'
;MGKFRISRLNTVISWGITILIIILNYKVVYDFLTDLINTSSSPVIITLLTLPPVVISLLFLFYAAAEPVFEKFYSKEISSPHPQASVFKIEHPAPFRKIGIGIDFGRTDISAINHALRIGTPETQYILIHVVESAAARALPLFAAGKEAETDMQELQKYADDMRQRGINAECSLKFGDVSEAFVKTAQENGIELLVMASHNKGTLHRLFRGTVISEIARKVNIPTMALHASLIKYPLIFKIPAGTSRGTLRQKTSYFIRVWESDGRFGIGECSLLPGLSIESESTAEKILTDICRRPEYYRERINDELSEYPSVRFGFETAIKDLQTGGAGCLFPSAFTDGADSIDINALVWMGDTDTMQKEAESKLNAGCRCIKLKIGVLEFEAECRLIEFIRSHPLGKTVDIRLDANGAFRPEELSEKLDSLARFHIHSIEQPLPKGLSQCIPAKRPIPIALDEEIIGIRSVDEKKRLLDRIYPDFLVLKPGLLGGFAACREWINLCETYGIGWWITSALESNIGLSAIAQWAYTLFPKIPQGLGTGSLFINNIPAQTETVPEHRLFFRPHISRDFSSVGWLINRHSPKNEHREEFHKTRVTFFPGYAENPCITANAEKLSESPDVPLYIKEFDRMTRQWHNTEDYIEISTSGSTGIPKSVGILKKYITYSAQSTLDFLSVRRGAHFLLCLPPQFIGGMMVYVRAALCRGSLTVCPPNLIADSALPGYYDVVSVTPYLLMKTA
;
A
#
# COMPACT_ATOMS: atom_id res chain seq x y z
N MET A 1 20.42 -33.45 3.66
CA MET A 1 21.47 -32.46 3.31
C MET A 1 22.83 -33.11 3.53
N GLY A 2 23.77 -33.03 2.59
CA GLY A 2 25.10 -33.65 2.80
C GLY A 2 26.12 -33.63 1.65
N LYS A 3 26.05 -32.75 0.63
CA LYS A 3 26.99 -32.82 -0.51
C LYS A 3 27.52 -31.50 -1.11
N PHE A 4 27.52 -30.38 -0.38
CA PHE A 4 28.33 -29.21 -0.79
C PHE A 4 29.05 -28.61 0.41
N ARG A 5 30.13 -29.29 0.81
CA ARG A 5 31.10 -28.73 1.75
C ARG A 5 32.19 -28.08 0.90
N ILE A 6 32.34 -26.75 0.99
CA ILE A 6 33.48 -26.03 0.42
C ILE A 6 34.75 -26.78 0.88
N SER A 7 35.63 -27.14 -0.05
CA SER A 7 36.84 -27.87 0.31
C SER A 7 37.64 -27.03 1.31
N ARG A 8 38.19 -27.66 2.36
CA ARG A 8 38.99 -26.94 3.37
C ARG A 8 40.11 -26.13 2.72
N LEU A 9 40.63 -26.63 1.60
CA LEU A 9 41.63 -25.94 0.78
C LEU A 9 41.10 -24.61 0.22
N ASN A 10 39.90 -24.58 -0.37
CA ASN A 10 39.31 -23.36 -0.92
C ASN A 10 38.98 -22.34 0.18
N THR A 11 38.54 -22.81 1.35
CA THR A 11 38.33 -21.93 2.50
C THR A 11 39.67 -21.31 2.94
N VAL A 12 40.72 -22.11 3.12
CA VAL A 12 42.04 -21.62 3.54
C VAL A 12 42.64 -20.65 2.50
N ILE A 13 42.50 -20.95 1.20
CA ILE A 13 42.94 -20.05 0.11
C ILE A 13 42.16 -18.73 0.14
N SER A 14 40.83 -18.78 0.32
CA SER A 14 40.01 -17.56 0.42
C SER A 14 40.42 -16.70 1.61
N TRP A 15 40.64 -17.30 2.79
CA TRP A 15 41.15 -16.58 3.96
C TRP A 15 42.54 -16.00 3.71
N GLY A 16 43.42 -16.74 3.03
CA GLY A 16 44.75 -16.26 2.64
C GLY A 16 44.70 -15.03 1.72
N ILE A 17 43.81 -15.05 0.71
CA ILE A 17 43.60 -13.92 -0.20
C ILE A 17 43.02 -12.72 0.54
N THR A 18 42.01 -12.91 1.40
CA THR A 18 41.42 -11.83 2.20
C THR A 18 42.44 -11.20 3.14
N ILE A 19 43.26 -12.00 3.83
CA ILE A 19 44.33 -11.51 4.71
C ILE A 19 45.38 -10.72 3.91
N LEU A 20 45.77 -11.22 2.73
CA LEU A 20 46.72 -10.54 1.85
C LEU A 20 46.20 -9.15 1.41
N ILE A 21 44.91 -9.07 1.02
CA ILE A 21 44.27 -7.80 0.65
C ILE A 21 44.24 -6.83 1.83
N ILE A 22 43.94 -7.30 3.04
CA ILE A 22 43.95 -6.46 4.25
C ILE A 22 45.36 -5.94 4.53
N ILE A 23 46.38 -6.80 4.44
CA ILE A 23 47.78 -6.41 4.67
C ILE A 23 48.24 -5.36 3.64
N LEU A 24 47.89 -5.55 2.36
CA LEU A 24 48.26 -4.60 1.30
C LEU A 24 47.60 -3.24 1.50
N ASN A 25 46.31 -3.20 1.83
CA ASN A 25 45.60 -1.95 2.10
C ASN A 25 46.10 -1.26 3.38
N TYR A 26 46.38 -2.03 4.44
CA TYR A 26 46.99 -1.49 5.65
C TYR A 26 48.35 -0.86 5.36
N LYS A 27 49.19 -1.53 4.56
CA LYS A 27 50.52 -1.02 4.20
C LYS A 27 50.44 0.30 3.44
N VAL A 28 49.53 0.42 2.47
CA VAL A 28 49.33 1.68 1.72
C VAL A 28 48.94 2.83 2.65
N VAL A 29 48.02 2.58 3.59
CA VAL A 29 47.60 3.59 4.57
C VAL A 29 48.73 3.94 5.54
N TYR A 30 49.47 2.93 6.01
CA TYR A 30 50.60 3.13 6.92
C TYR A 30 51.73 3.94 6.27
N ASP A 31 52.11 3.61 5.04
CA ASP A 31 53.15 4.31 4.29
C ASP A 31 52.73 5.76 4.04
N PHE A 32 51.47 6.00 3.65
CA PHE A 32 50.92 7.36 3.47
C PHE A 32 50.93 8.17 4.77
N LEU A 33 50.48 7.60 5.89
CA LEU A 33 50.46 8.29 7.18
C LEU A 33 51.86 8.59 7.71
N THR A 34 52.80 7.66 7.53
CA THR A 34 54.20 7.82 7.96
C THR A 34 54.86 8.94 7.15
N ASP A 35 54.65 8.97 5.84
CA ASP A 35 55.18 10.02 4.96
C ASP A 35 54.57 11.40 5.31
N LEU A 36 53.25 11.45 5.57
CA LEU A 36 52.55 12.66 5.96
C LEU A 36 53.05 13.22 7.31
N ILE A 37 53.31 12.34 8.29
CA ILE A 37 53.83 12.72 9.60
C ILE A 37 55.26 13.25 9.48
N ASN A 38 56.13 12.55 8.73
CA ASN A 38 57.54 12.88 8.58
C ASN A 38 57.78 14.16 7.76
N THR A 39 56.90 14.50 6.83
CA THR A 39 57.03 15.69 5.97
C THR A 39 56.38 16.94 6.59
N SER A 40 55.70 16.79 7.71
CA SER A 40 54.93 17.88 8.31
C SER A 40 55.70 18.75 9.30
N SER A 41 55.39 20.04 9.31
CA SER A 41 55.96 21.01 10.26
C SER A 41 55.41 20.87 11.68
N SER A 42 54.37 20.06 11.90
CA SER A 42 53.74 19.83 13.21
C SER A 42 53.19 18.40 13.32
N PRO A 43 54.08 17.40 13.54
CA PRO A 43 53.75 15.98 13.53
C PRO A 43 52.67 15.58 14.55
N VAL A 44 52.64 16.29 15.69
CA VAL A 44 51.71 16.02 16.80
C VAL A 44 50.26 16.29 16.41
N ILE A 45 50.00 17.36 15.64
CA ILE A 45 48.64 17.74 15.25
C ILE A 45 48.07 16.77 14.22
N ILE A 46 48.89 16.37 13.25
CA ILE A 46 48.48 15.40 12.21
C ILE A 46 48.23 14.02 12.83
N THR A 47 49.04 13.62 13.80
CA THR A 47 48.82 12.35 14.53
C THR A 47 47.49 12.39 15.29
N LEU A 48 47.18 13.49 15.98
CA LEU A 48 45.91 13.66 16.71
C LEU A 48 44.66 13.65 15.80
N LEU A 49 44.77 14.18 14.58
CA LEU A 49 43.66 14.23 13.62
C LEU A 49 43.45 12.89 12.87
N THR A 50 44.53 12.14 12.62
CA THR A 50 44.48 10.93 11.79
C THR A 50 44.30 9.64 12.59
N LEU A 51 44.70 9.61 13.87
CA LEU A 51 44.61 8.41 14.71
C LEU A 51 43.15 7.95 14.97
N PRO A 52 42.18 8.82 15.32
CA PRO A 52 40.82 8.37 15.61
C PRO A 52 40.09 7.71 14.42
N PRO A 53 40.13 8.26 13.19
CA PRO A 53 39.53 7.61 12.01
C PRO A 53 40.15 6.23 11.70
N VAL A 54 41.45 6.07 11.89
CA VAL A 54 42.16 4.79 11.68
C VAL A 54 41.72 3.76 12.71
N VAL A 55 41.62 4.13 13.99
CA VAL A 55 41.12 3.25 15.05
C VAL A 55 39.68 2.84 14.81
N ILE A 56 38.80 3.77 14.41
CA ILE A 56 37.40 3.47 14.09
C ILE A 56 37.30 2.49 12.91
N SER A 57 38.09 2.70 11.87
CA SER A 57 38.10 1.84 10.68
C SER A 57 38.60 0.43 10.99
N LEU A 58 39.62 0.30 11.85
CA LEU A 58 40.12 -0.99 12.33
C LEU A 58 39.10 -1.72 13.21
N LEU A 59 38.38 -1.00 14.09
CA LEU A 59 37.29 -1.56 14.90
C LEU A 59 36.13 -2.05 14.03
N PHE A 60 35.78 -1.32 12.98
CA PHE A 60 34.73 -1.73 12.03
C PHE A 60 35.14 -2.97 11.22
N LEU A 61 36.38 -3.02 10.73
CA LEU A 61 36.93 -4.20 10.05
C LEU A 61 36.95 -5.43 10.95
N PHE A 62 37.31 -5.26 12.23
CA PHE A 62 37.28 -6.35 13.21
C PHE A 62 35.86 -6.82 13.49
N TYR A 63 34.91 -5.89 13.65
CA TYR A 63 33.49 -6.22 13.83
C TYR A 63 32.94 -7.01 12.63
N ALA A 64 33.16 -6.53 11.40
CA ALA A 64 32.70 -7.19 10.18
C ALA A 64 33.32 -8.58 9.97
N ALA A 65 34.58 -8.77 10.39
CA ALA A 65 35.23 -10.08 10.35
C ALA A 65 34.71 -11.05 11.42
N ALA A 66 34.25 -10.53 12.57
CA ALA A 66 33.78 -11.32 13.70
C ALA A 66 32.27 -11.67 13.63
N GLU A 67 31.45 -10.82 12.99
CA GLU A 67 30.01 -10.99 12.79
C GLU A 67 29.59 -12.41 12.31
N PRO A 68 30.20 -13.01 11.26
CA PRO A 68 29.83 -14.35 10.80
C PRO A 68 30.18 -15.48 11.78
N VAL A 69 31.04 -15.23 12.78
CA VAL A 69 31.35 -16.20 13.85
C VAL A 69 30.29 -16.18 14.94
N PHE A 70 29.65 -15.04 15.19
CA PHE A 70 28.62 -14.88 16.22
C PHE A 70 27.24 -15.39 15.79
N GLU A 71 26.89 -15.32 14.50
CA GLU A 71 25.61 -15.86 14.01
C GLU A 71 25.50 -17.39 14.15
N LYS A 72 26.62 -18.11 14.15
CA LYS A 72 26.63 -19.58 14.29
C LYS A 72 26.16 -20.09 15.67
N PHE A 73 26.04 -19.22 16.67
CA PHE A 73 25.62 -19.60 18.02
C PHE A 73 24.12 -19.46 18.27
N TYR A 74 23.33 -18.98 17.31
CA TYR A 74 21.91 -18.67 17.53
C TYR A 74 20.88 -19.47 16.71
N SER A 75 21.28 -20.49 15.94
CA SER A 75 20.32 -21.39 15.30
C SER A 75 20.03 -22.62 16.17
N LYS A 76 18.96 -22.56 16.97
CA LYS A 76 18.40 -23.73 17.63
C LYS A 76 17.58 -24.52 16.59
N GLU A 77 18.02 -25.72 16.22
CA GLU A 77 17.23 -26.62 15.37
C GLU A 77 15.96 -27.05 16.11
N ILE A 78 14.80 -26.65 15.58
CA ILE A 78 13.50 -27.17 16.02
C ILE A 78 13.18 -28.40 15.16
N SER A 79 13.44 -29.58 15.72
CA SER A 79 12.86 -30.84 15.25
C SER A 79 11.36 -30.84 15.55
N SER A 80 10.52 -31.10 14.54
CA SER A 80 9.08 -31.31 14.72
C SER A 80 8.73 -32.77 14.40
N PRO A 81 8.28 -33.56 15.39
CA PRO A 81 7.40 -34.70 15.13
C PRO A 81 5.95 -34.18 15.08
N HIS A 82 5.28 -34.28 13.95
CA HIS A 82 3.86 -33.88 13.83
C HIS A 82 2.92 -34.91 14.47
N PRO A 83 2.00 -34.51 15.38
CA PRO A 83 0.71 -35.16 15.53
C PRO A 83 -0.35 -34.43 14.68
N GLN A 84 -1.35 -35.19 14.22
CA GLN A 84 -2.47 -34.70 13.41
C GLN A 84 -3.28 -33.60 14.11
N ALA A 85 -3.83 -32.70 13.29
CA ALA A 85 -4.58 -31.51 13.69
C ALA A 85 -5.81 -31.84 14.55
N SER A 86 -5.88 -31.26 15.75
CA SER A 86 -7.08 -31.19 16.58
C SER A 86 -7.81 -29.86 16.36
N VAL A 87 -9.13 -29.95 16.26
CA VAL A 87 -10.07 -28.83 16.12
C VAL A 87 -9.87 -27.78 17.23
N PHE A 88 -9.79 -26.50 16.84
CA PHE A 88 -9.60 -25.37 17.76
C PHE A 88 -10.77 -25.23 18.74
N LYS A 89 -10.47 -25.20 20.05
CA LYS A 89 -11.34 -24.61 21.07
C LYS A 89 -10.88 -23.17 21.29
N ILE A 90 -11.80 -22.21 21.25
CA ILE A 90 -11.52 -20.83 21.67
C ILE A 90 -11.40 -20.85 23.20
N GLU A 91 -10.18 -20.77 23.70
CA GLU A 91 -9.92 -20.42 25.09
C GLU A 91 -9.83 -18.89 25.17
N HIS A 92 -10.71 -18.26 25.93
CA HIS A 92 -10.54 -16.85 26.29
C HIS A 92 -9.28 -16.74 27.17
N PRO A 93 -8.30 -15.87 26.85
CA PRO A 93 -7.17 -15.65 27.75
C PRO A 93 -7.70 -15.18 29.11
N ALA A 94 -7.14 -15.73 30.18
CA ALA A 94 -7.53 -15.35 31.54
C ALA A 94 -7.41 -13.83 31.74
N PRO A 95 -8.36 -13.18 32.44
CA PRO A 95 -8.32 -11.74 32.68
C PRO A 95 -7.09 -11.36 33.51
N PHE A 96 -6.47 -10.23 33.16
CA PHE A 96 -5.30 -9.71 33.87
C PHE A 96 -5.68 -9.33 35.31
N ARG A 97 -5.00 -9.93 36.29
CA ARG A 97 -5.21 -9.65 37.72
C ARG A 97 -4.55 -8.36 38.15
N LYS A 98 -3.42 -7.99 37.52
CA LYS A 98 -2.66 -6.77 37.85
C LYS A 98 -2.25 -6.00 36.60
N ILE A 99 -2.71 -4.76 36.49
CA ILE A 99 -2.38 -3.85 35.39
C ILE A 99 -1.61 -2.64 35.93
N GLY A 100 -0.43 -2.38 35.38
CA GLY A 100 0.34 -1.17 35.66
C GLY A 100 -0.05 -0.04 34.71
N ILE A 101 -0.12 1.19 35.20
CA ILE A 101 -0.44 2.37 34.40
C ILE A 101 0.65 3.42 34.65
N GLY A 102 1.37 3.83 33.60
CA GLY A 102 2.32 4.94 33.69
C GLY A 102 1.60 6.28 33.68
N ILE A 103 1.89 7.12 34.68
CA ILE A 103 1.32 8.45 34.86
C ILE A 103 2.42 9.50 34.75
N ASP A 104 2.22 10.53 33.92
CA ASP A 104 3.19 11.61 33.70
C ASP A 104 2.63 13.01 34.02
N PHE A 105 1.45 13.08 34.61
CA PHE A 105 0.70 14.31 34.89
C PHE A 105 0.36 15.12 33.62
N GLY A 106 0.33 14.45 32.48
CA GLY A 106 0.01 14.98 31.17
C GLY A 106 -1.46 14.83 30.80
N ARG A 107 -1.82 15.36 29.62
CA ARG A 107 -3.20 15.28 29.10
C ARG A 107 -3.62 13.86 28.68
N THR A 108 -2.66 12.94 28.59
CA THR A 108 -2.82 11.57 28.09
C THR A 108 -3.08 10.55 29.20
N ASP A 109 -2.88 10.91 30.47
CA ASP A 109 -3.10 10.03 31.62
C ASP A 109 -4.52 9.45 31.64
N ILE A 110 -5.53 10.29 31.38
CA ILE A 110 -6.95 9.88 31.35
C ILE A 110 -7.19 8.83 30.26
N SER A 111 -6.52 8.95 29.11
CA SER A 111 -6.63 7.97 28.02
C SER A 111 -6.02 6.63 28.42
N ALA A 112 -4.83 6.66 29.03
CA ALA A 112 -4.16 5.46 29.54
C ALA A 112 -4.99 4.76 30.63
N ILE A 113 -5.56 5.52 31.57
CA ILE A 113 -6.44 4.99 32.62
C ILE A 113 -7.69 4.36 32.01
N ASN A 114 -8.41 5.07 31.14
CA ASN A 114 -9.61 4.54 30.50
C ASN A 114 -9.34 3.30 29.65
N HIS A 115 -8.17 3.21 29.02
CA HIS A 115 -7.77 2.05 28.26
C HIS A 115 -7.49 0.84 29.16
N ALA A 116 -6.76 1.05 30.26
CA ALA A 116 -6.53 0.01 31.27
C ALA A 116 -7.85 -0.50 31.88
N LEU A 117 -8.81 0.39 32.12
CA LEU A 117 -10.14 0.03 32.64
C LEU A 117 -10.98 -0.80 31.67
N ARG A 118 -10.81 -0.64 30.36
CA ARG A 118 -11.52 -1.46 29.35
C ARG A 118 -10.98 -2.89 29.26
N ILE A 119 -9.72 -3.09 29.62
CA ILE A 119 -9.03 -4.38 29.53
C ILE A 119 -9.20 -5.18 30.82
N GLY A 120 -9.21 -4.51 31.97
CA GLY A 120 -9.38 -5.18 33.26
C GLY A 120 -10.82 -5.55 33.58
N THR A 121 -10.96 -6.42 34.56
CA THR A 121 -12.21 -6.89 35.16
C THR A 121 -12.45 -6.19 36.51
N PRO A 122 -13.65 -6.29 37.12
CA PRO A 122 -13.88 -5.73 38.46
C PRO A 122 -12.90 -6.23 39.54
N GLU A 123 -12.31 -7.42 39.35
CA GLU A 123 -11.31 -8.00 40.25
C GLU A 123 -9.86 -7.54 39.96
N THR A 124 -9.63 -6.76 38.90
CA THR A 124 -8.29 -6.31 38.51
C THR A 124 -7.77 -5.24 39.45
N GLN A 125 -6.53 -5.41 39.91
CA GLN A 125 -5.79 -4.40 40.67
C GLN A 125 -4.97 -3.53 39.72
N TYR A 126 -5.14 -2.21 39.83
CA TYR A 126 -4.44 -1.21 39.04
C TYR A 126 -3.32 -0.58 39.86
N ILE A 127 -2.13 -0.47 39.28
CA ILE A 127 -0.97 0.15 39.93
C ILE A 127 -0.55 1.37 39.11
N LEU A 128 -0.80 2.56 39.63
CA LEU A 128 -0.39 3.83 39.03
C LEU A 128 1.09 4.08 39.34
N ILE A 129 1.92 4.21 38.31
CA ILE A 129 3.38 4.30 38.43
C ILE A 129 3.82 5.66 37.89
N HIS A 130 4.52 6.43 38.73
CA HIS A 130 5.19 7.67 38.33
C HIS A 130 6.68 7.60 38.69
N VAL A 131 7.53 8.16 37.83
CA VAL A 131 8.99 8.18 38.03
C VAL A 131 9.48 9.63 38.09
N VAL A 132 10.10 10.00 39.21
CA VAL A 132 10.66 11.35 39.41
C VAL A 132 12.03 11.44 38.71
N GLU A 133 12.15 12.28 37.68
CA GLU A 133 13.31 12.34 36.78
C GLU A 133 14.44 13.33 37.18
N SER A 134 14.31 14.05 38.29
CA SER A 134 15.20 15.17 38.62
C SER A 134 16.68 14.79 38.73
N ALA A 135 17.59 15.70 38.35
CA ALA A 135 19.04 15.46 38.40
C ALA A 135 19.54 15.12 39.83
N ALA A 136 18.85 15.63 40.85
CA ALA A 136 19.09 15.30 42.26
C ALA A 136 18.69 13.84 42.58
N ALA A 137 17.57 13.35 42.03
CA ALA A 137 17.08 11.98 42.21
C ALA A 137 17.99 10.90 41.58
N ARG A 138 18.76 11.26 40.54
CA ARG A 138 19.76 10.35 39.93
C ARG A 138 21.07 10.28 40.71
N ALA A 139 21.43 11.32 41.46
CA ALA A 139 22.74 11.43 42.12
C ALA A 139 22.75 10.94 43.58
N LEU A 140 21.69 11.18 44.36
CA LEU A 140 21.56 10.69 45.74
C LEU A 140 20.08 10.35 46.06
N PRO A 141 19.66 9.07 45.94
CA PRO A 141 18.28 8.64 46.23
C PRO A 141 17.82 8.93 47.67
N LEU A 142 18.75 8.99 48.63
CA LEU A 142 18.47 9.25 50.05
C LEU A 142 18.24 10.74 50.41
N PHE A 143 18.62 11.68 49.52
CA PHE A 143 18.48 13.13 49.77
C PHE A 143 17.52 13.84 48.80
N ALA A 144 17.13 13.19 47.70
CA ALA A 144 16.16 13.71 46.72
C ALA A 144 14.69 13.51 47.12
N ALA A 145 14.42 13.00 48.32
CA ALA A 145 13.11 12.94 48.95
C ALA A 145 12.68 14.34 49.46
N GLY A 146 12.67 15.32 48.57
CA GLY A 146 12.21 16.68 48.85
C GLY A 146 10.74 16.90 48.47
N LYS A 147 10.35 18.19 48.53
CA LYS A 147 9.00 18.72 48.24
C LYS A 147 8.40 18.28 46.89
N GLU A 148 9.24 18.00 45.89
CA GLU A 148 8.83 17.51 44.55
C GLU A 148 8.21 16.11 44.64
N ALA A 149 8.87 15.16 45.32
CA ALA A 149 8.35 13.81 45.49
C ALA A 149 7.05 13.77 46.33
N GLU A 150 6.94 14.65 47.33
CA GLU A 150 5.69 14.82 48.09
C GLU A 150 4.56 15.38 47.20
N THR A 151 4.88 16.34 46.31
CA THR A 151 3.91 16.93 45.39
C THR A 151 3.46 15.91 44.34
N ASP A 152 4.40 15.19 43.73
CA ASP A 152 4.10 14.16 42.73
C ASP A 152 3.32 13.00 43.34
N MET A 153 3.63 12.59 44.58
CA MET A 153 2.84 11.60 45.31
C MET A 153 1.41 12.11 45.57
N GLN A 154 1.24 13.38 45.96
CA GLN A 154 -0.08 13.97 46.17
C GLN A 154 -0.89 14.00 44.88
N GLU A 155 -0.31 14.37 43.74
CA GLU A 155 -0.99 14.35 42.44
C GLU A 155 -1.32 12.92 41.99
N LEU A 156 -0.40 11.97 42.14
CA LEU A 156 -0.63 10.55 41.82
C LEU A 156 -1.75 9.96 42.69
N GLN A 157 -1.82 10.36 43.96
CA GLN A 157 -2.85 9.93 44.89
C GLN A 157 -4.24 10.41 44.48
N LYS A 158 -4.37 11.63 43.91
CA LYS A 158 -5.67 12.12 43.39
C LYS A 158 -6.26 11.20 42.32
N TYR A 159 -5.42 10.69 41.41
CA TYR A 159 -5.86 9.73 40.40
C TYR A 159 -6.34 8.42 41.01
N ALA A 160 -5.59 7.86 41.97
CA ALA A 160 -5.99 6.63 42.65
C ALA A 160 -7.26 6.83 43.48
N ASP A 161 -7.44 7.97 44.12
CA ASP A 161 -8.63 8.27 44.92
C ASP A 161 -9.87 8.43 44.03
N ASP A 162 -9.78 9.09 42.87
CA ASP A 162 -10.88 9.15 41.88
C ASP A 162 -11.26 7.74 41.38
N MET A 163 -10.27 6.89 41.11
CA MET A 163 -10.52 5.50 40.73
C MET A 163 -11.22 4.71 41.86
N ARG A 164 -10.75 4.84 43.10
CA ARG A 164 -11.34 4.16 44.27
C ARG A 164 -12.75 4.64 44.57
N GLN A 165 -13.05 5.93 44.43
CA GLN A 165 -14.40 6.47 44.58
C GLN A 165 -15.40 5.88 43.58
N ARG A 166 -14.90 5.39 42.43
CA ARG A 166 -15.70 4.71 41.40
C ARG A 166 -15.72 3.18 41.57
N GLY A 167 -15.23 2.67 42.70
CA GLY A 167 -15.20 1.24 43.00
C GLY A 167 -14.07 0.46 42.33
N ILE A 168 -13.05 1.13 41.80
CA ILE A 168 -11.91 0.50 41.12
C ILE A 168 -10.75 0.30 42.12
N ASN A 169 -10.17 -0.89 42.15
CA ASN A 169 -9.02 -1.20 43.00
C ASN A 169 -7.72 -0.59 42.42
N ALA A 170 -7.28 0.55 42.95
CA ALA A 170 -6.08 1.25 42.50
C ALA A 170 -5.06 1.49 43.64
N GLU A 171 -3.76 1.36 43.35
CA GLU A 171 -2.63 1.66 44.22
C GLU A 171 -1.61 2.59 43.54
N CYS A 172 -0.84 3.34 44.32
CA CYS A 172 0.19 4.25 43.82
C CYS A 172 1.59 3.67 44.06
N SER A 173 2.47 3.81 43.08
CA SER A 173 3.87 3.42 43.15
C SER A 173 4.76 4.54 42.59
N LEU A 174 5.30 5.37 43.48
CA LEU A 174 6.30 6.38 43.12
C LEU A 174 7.69 5.77 43.07
N LYS A 175 8.45 6.03 42.00
CA LYS A 175 9.82 5.53 41.82
C LYS A 175 10.77 6.67 41.43
N PHE A 176 12.07 6.42 41.53
CA PHE A 176 13.13 7.40 41.31
C PHE A 176 14.15 6.86 40.32
N GLY A 177 14.72 7.74 39.49
CA GLY A 177 15.86 7.40 38.62
C GLY A 177 15.49 7.24 37.15
N ASP A 178 16.13 6.29 36.45
CA ASP A 178 15.85 6.01 35.04
C ASP A 178 14.46 5.41 34.87
N VAL A 179 13.68 5.99 33.95
CA VAL A 179 12.29 5.61 33.72
C VAL A 179 12.18 4.14 33.31
N SER A 180 12.99 3.70 32.35
CA SER A 180 12.93 2.33 31.83
C SER A 180 13.24 1.32 32.94
N GLU A 181 14.28 1.54 33.73
CA GLU A 181 14.66 0.65 34.84
C GLU A 181 13.63 0.66 35.98
N ALA A 182 13.10 1.83 36.33
CA ALA A 182 12.10 1.97 37.39
C ALA A 182 10.79 1.23 37.03
N PHE A 183 10.32 1.34 35.80
CA PHE A 183 9.14 0.62 35.33
C PHE A 183 9.36 -0.90 35.29
N VAL A 184 10.51 -1.36 34.78
CA VAL A 184 10.89 -2.79 34.76
C VAL A 184 10.89 -3.37 36.17
N LYS A 185 11.55 -2.69 37.11
CA LYS A 185 11.65 -3.12 38.50
C LYS A 185 10.29 -3.17 39.18
N THR A 186 9.47 -2.15 38.97
CA THR A 186 8.11 -2.07 39.54
C THR A 186 7.20 -3.17 39.00
N ALA A 187 7.29 -3.46 37.70
CA ALA A 187 6.52 -4.51 37.07
C ALA A 187 6.89 -5.90 37.63
N GLN A 188 8.18 -6.16 37.85
CA GLN A 188 8.67 -7.40 38.45
C GLN A 188 8.30 -7.52 39.93
N GLU A 189 8.51 -6.48 40.73
CA GLU A 189 8.23 -6.48 42.18
C GLU A 189 6.73 -6.70 42.47
N ASN A 190 5.86 -6.11 41.64
CA ASN A 190 4.42 -6.16 41.88
C ASN A 190 3.69 -7.27 41.10
N GLY A 191 4.39 -8.00 40.23
CA GLY A 191 3.80 -9.02 39.37
C GLY A 191 2.81 -8.45 38.36
N ILE A 192 3.17 -7.35 37.70
CA ILE A 192 2.31 -6.70 36.70
C ILE A 192 2.27 -7.57 35.43
N GLU A 193 1.07 -7.90 34.98
CA GLU A 193 0.85 -8.78 33.84
C GLU A 193 0.62 -8.00 32.53
N LEU A 194 0.20 -6.73 32.65
CA LEU A 194 0.02 -5.80 31.54
C LEU A 194 0.43 -4.39 31.98
N LEU A 195 1.19 -3.67 31.13
CA LEU A 195 1.62 -2.30 31.39
C LEU A 195 1.03 -1.35 30.33
N VAL A 196 0.27 -0.37 30.77
CA VAL A 196 -0.37 0.65 29.93
C VAL A 196 0.37 1.97 30.13
N MET A 197 0.89 2.57 29.06
CA MET A 197 1.62 3.84 29.11
C MET A 197 1.17 4.74 27.96
N ALA A 198 0.99 6.03 28.24
CA ALA A 198 0.77 7.01 27.21
C ALA A 198 2.06 7.30 26.44
N SER A 199 1.97 7.47 25.11
CA SER A 199 3.08 7.93 24.30
C SER A 199 3.03 9.47 24.15
N HIS A 200 3.84 10.23 24.91
CA HIS A 200 4.67 11.39 24.46
C HIS A 200 4.80 12.64 25.38
N ASN A 201 6.01 13.24 25.27
CA ASN A 201 6.42 14.67 25.32
C ASN A 201 6.36 15.49 26.62
N LYS A 202 7.55 15.77 27.20
CA LYS A 202 8.14 17.13 27.35
C LYS A 202 9.64 17.09 27.72
N GLY A 203 10.42 17.94 27.05
CA GLY A 203 11.66 18.57 27.56
C GLY A 203 12.95 17.73 27.63
N THR A 204 13.75 17.72 26.56
CA THR A 204 15.22 17.95 26.54
C THR A 204 15.75 17.46 25.19
N LEU A 205 16.59 18.26 24.54
CA LEU A 205 17.17 18.13 23.20
C LEU A 205 18.04 16.87 22.95
N HIS A 206 17.88 15.79 23.72
CA HIS A 206 18.79 14.63 23.71
C HIS A 206 18.23 13.32 23.14
N ARG A 207 16.99 13.29 22.63
CA ARG A 207 16.34 12.05 22.12
C ARG A 207 16.41 11.88 20.58
N LEU A 208 17.58 12.08 19.99
CA LEU A 208 17.76 11.89 18.53
C LEU A 208 18.35 10.53 18.11
N PHE A 209 18.70 9.61 19.02
CA PHE A 209 19.33 8.33 18.62
C PHE A 209 18.99 7.05 19.44
N ARG A 210 17.96 7.03 20.30
CA ARG A 210 17.50 5.79 20.97
C ARG A 210 15.97 5.74 21.00
N GLY A 211 15.41 4.55 20.84
CA GLY A 211 13.96 4.29 20.77
C GLY A 211 13.14 4.90 21.91
N THR A 212 11.81 4.90 21.78
CA THR A 212 10.93 5.38 22.84
C THR A 212 11.15 4.59 24.13
N VAL A 213 10.98 5.21 25.30
CA VAL A 213 11.04 4.53 26.61
C VAL A 213 10.16 3.26 26.62
N ILE A 214 9.04 3.31 25.91
CA ILE A 214 8.14 2.16 25.65
C ILE A 214 8.87 1.01 24.95
N SER A 215 9.67 1.26 23.92
CA SER A 215 10.39 0.19 23.21
C SER A 215 11.56 -0.37 24.03
N GLU A 216 12.16 0.43 24.90
CA GLU A 216 13.20 -0.05 25.82
C GLU A 216 12.61 -0.91 26.95
N ILE A 217 11.46 -0.52 27.51
CA ILE A 217 10.71 -1.31 28.50
C ILE A 217 10.20 -2.61 27.87
N ALA A 218 9.56 -2.56 26.69
CA ALA A 218 9.07 -3.74 25.99
C ALA A 218 10.17 -4.76 25.65
N ARG A 219 11.42 -4.30 25.47
CA ARG A 219 12.58 -5.18 25.23
C ARG A 219 13.12 -5.81 26.52
N LYS A 220 12.91 -5.17 27.67
CA LYS A 220 13.46 -5.56 28.98
C LYS A 220 12.46 -6.34 29.84
N VAL A 221 11.16 -6.21 29.58
CA VAL A 221 10.11 -6.95 30.29
C VAL A 221 9.28 -7.78 29.32
N ASN A 222 8.98 -9.03 29.67
CA ASN A 222 8.16 -9.94 28.88
C ASN A 222 6.64 -9.64 29.05
N ILE A 223 6.28 -8.35 29.02
CA ILE A 223 4.91 -7.85 29.23
C ILE A 223 4.41 -7.28 27.90
N PRO A 224 3.19 -7.62 27.44
CA PRO A 224 2.65 -7.08 26.19
C PRO A 224 2.51 -5.56 26.26
N THR A 225 3.05 -4.85 25.27
CA THR A 225 2.82 -3.41 25.06
C THR A 225 2.04 -3.21 23.75
N MET A 226 0.89 -2.55 23.78
CA MET A 226 0.11 -2.23 22.57
C MET A 226 0.65 -0.96 21.91
N ALA A 227 1.24 -1.08 20.73
CA ALA A 227 1.68 0.05 19.91
C ALA A 227 1.04 -0.03 18.52
N LEU A 228 0.47 1.08 18.04
CA LEU A 228 0.06 1.17 16.64
C LEU A 228 1.29 1.27 15.75
N HIS A 229 1.31 0.45 14.71
CA HIS A 229 2.32 0.45 13.67
C HIS A 229 1.67 0.81 12.33
N ALA A 230 2.46 1.35 11.41
CA ALA A 230 1.99 1.68 10.07
C ALA A 230 3.06 1.47 9.00
N SER A 231 2.62 1.14 7.79
CA SER A 231 3.46 0.95 6.60
C SER A 231 2.77 1.50 5.36
N LEU A 232 3.57 1.97 4.41
CA LEU A 232 3.11 2.63 3.19
C LEU A 232 3.59 1.88 1.96
N ILE A 233 2.72 1.78 0.96
CA ILE A 233 3.05 1.26 -0.37
C ILE A 233 2.57 2.24 -1.43
N LYS A 234 3.46 2.59 -2.35
CA LYS A 234 3.14 3.31 -3.56
C LYS A 234 2.71 2.33 -4.65
N TYR A 235 1.57 2.58 -5.29
CA TYR A 235 0.95 1.69 -6.25
C TYR A 235 0.46 2.45 -7.50
N PRO A 236 1.00 2.14 -8.69
CA PRO A 236 0.49 2.72 -9.93
C PRO A 236 -0.75 1.93 -10.39
N LEU A 237 -1.91 2.59 -10.43
CA LEU A 237 -3.12 2.04 -11.05
C LEU A 237 -3.10 2.33 -12.55
N ILE A 238 -3.30 1.29 -13.36
CA ILE A 238 -3.23 1.36 -14.82
C ILE A 238 -4.65 1.24 -15.37
N PHE A 239 -5.07 2.21 -16.17
CA PHE A 239 -6.41 2.21 -16.75
C PHE A 239 -6.54 1.15 -17.86
N LYS A 240 -7.68 0.46 -17.94
CA LYS A 240 -8.02 -0.48 -19.02
C LYS A 240 -8.10 0.24 -20.36
N ILE A 241 -8.76 1.39 -20.36
CA ILE A 241 -8.86 2.31 -21.49
C ILE A 241 -8.34 3.66 -20.99
N PRO A 242 -7.41 4.32 -21.70
CA PRO A 242 -6.87 5.60 -21.27
C PRO A 242 -7.98 6.58 -20.92
N ALA A 243 -7.97 7.09 -19.68
CA ALA A 243 -9.00 7.97 -19.19
C ALA A 243 -8.75 9.41 -19.67
N GLY A 244 -9.39 9.80 -20.75
CA GLY A 244 -9.55 11.19 -21.16
C GLY A 244 -10.26 12.03 -20.10
N THR A 245 -9.62 13.14 -19.77
CA THR A 245 -10.12 14.19 -18.87
C THR A 245 -9.99 15.52 -19.62
N SER A 246 -10.67 16.57 -19.14
CA SER A 246 -10.45 17.95 -19.65
C SER A 246 -8.99 18.42 -19.53
N ARG A 247 -8.16 17.70 -18.77
CA ARG A 247 -6.75 17.99 -18.47
C ARG A 247 -5.78 17.05 -19.21
N GLY A 248 -6.28 16.23 -20.14
CA GLY A 248 -5.49 15.29 -20.94
C GLY A 248 -5.86 13.82 -20.70
N THR A 249 -5.12 12.91 -21.33
CA THR A 249 -5.37 11.47 -21.28
C THR A 249 -4.52 10.78 -20.21
N LEU A 250 -5.16 10.20 -19.20
CA LEU A 250 -4.50 9.44 -18.14
C LEU A 250 -4.37 7.96 -18.53
N ARG A 251 -3.13 7.46 -18.61
CA ARG A 251 -2.85 6.03 -18.80
C ARG A 251 -2.65 5.28 -17.48
N GLN A 252 -2.18 6.01 -16.46
CA GLN A 252 -1.99 5.52 -15.11
C GLN A 252 -2.18 6.66 -14.11
N LYS A 253 -2.38 6.32 -12.84
CA LYS A 253 -2.29 7.26 -11.71
C LYS A 253 -1.65 6.61 -10.49
N THR A 254 -1.15 7.44 -9.59
CA THR A 254 -0.53 6.98 -8.34
C THR A 254 -1.58 6.85 -7.24
N SER A 255 -1.52 5.77 -6.48
CA SER A 255 -2.27 5.60 -5.24
C SER A 255 -1.36 5.02 -4.17
N TYR A 256 -1.55 5.46 -2.93
CA TYR A 256 -0.79 4.99 -1.79
C TYR A 256 -1.68 4.17 -0.89
N PHE A 257 -1.30 2.93 -0.61
CA PHE A 257 -1.96 2.09 0.38
C PHE A 257 -1.24 2.23 1.71
N ILE A 258 -1.99 2.66 2.71
CA ILE A 258 -1.51 2.75 4.09
C ILE A 258 -2.12 1.62 4.89
N ARG A 259 -1.26 0.80 5.48
CA ARG A 259 -1.63 -0.29 6.38
C ARG A 259 -1.28 0.13 7.80
N VAL A 260 -2.22 -0.06 8.72
CA VAL A 260 -2.03 0.18 10.16
C VAL A 260 -2.35 -1.08 10.94
N TRP A 261 -1.61 -1.41 12.00
CA TRP A 261 -1.86 -2.63 12.78
C TRP A 261 -1.46 -2.47 14.24
N GLU A 262 -2.11 -3.27 15.10
CA GLU A 262 -1.78 -3.39 16.52
C GLU A 262 -1.02 -4.71 16.78
N SER A 263 -0.46 -4.86 17.99
CA SER A 263 0.40 -5.99 18.35
C SER A 263 -0.33 -7.35 18.37
N ASP A 264 -1.66 -7.35 18.32
CA ASP A 264 -2.52 -8.55 18.25
C ASP A 264 -2.65 -9.14 16.84
N GLY A 265 -2.05 -8.51 15.83
CA GLY A 265 -2.04 -8.97 14.44
C GLY A 265 -3.21 -8.47 13.59
N ARG A 266 -4.20 -7.76 14.16
CA ARG A 266 -5.25 -7.10 13.38
C ARG A 266 -4.67 -5.91 12.63
N PHE A 267 -5.13 -5.70 11.40
CA PHE A 267 -4.67 -4.59 10.59
C PHE A 267 -5.81 -3.96 9.80
N GLY A 268 -5.75 -2.66 9.59
CA GLY A 268 -6.62 -1.91 8.68
C GLY A 268 -5.84 -1.40 7.48
N ILE A 269 -6.52 -1.22 6.35
CA ILE A 269 -5.94 -0.67 5.12
C ILE A 269 -6.82 0.47 4.62
N GLY A 270 -6.17 1.56 4.23
CA GLY A 270 -6.79 2.68 3.53
C GLY A 270 -6.01 3.11 2.31
N GLU A 271 -6.61 3.99 1.52
CA GLU A 271 -6.08 4.45 0.23
C GLU A 271 -6.01 5.97 0.17
N CYS A 272 -4.82 6.51 -0.09
CA CYS A 272 -4.63 7.87 -0.57
C CYS A 272 -4.51 7.83 -2.09
N SER A 273 -5.61 8.13 -2.79
CA SER A 273 -5.68 8.18 -4.25
C SER A 273 -5.37 9.61 -4.72
N LEU A 274 -4.28 9.78 -5.47
CA LEU A 274 -3.93 11.08 -6.05
C LEU A 274 -4.38 11.17 -7.49
N LEU A 275 -4.97 12.30 -7.86
CA LEU A 275 -5.35 12.61 -9.22
C LEU A 275 -4.62 13.88 -9.70
N PRO A 276 -3.66 13.76 -10.63
CA PRO A 276 -2.90 14.90 -11.13
C PRO A 276 -3.78 16.04 -11.65
N GLY A 277 -3.50 17.26 -11.20
CA GLY A 277 -4.25 18.47 -11.58
C GLY A 277 -5.59 18.64 -10.86
N LEU A 278 -5.98 17.72 -9.97
CA LEU A 278 -7.22 17.81 -9.19
C LEU A 278 -6.98 17.69 -7.68
N SER A 279 -6.15 16.74 -7.24
CA SER A 279 -5.69 16.67 -5.85
C SER A 279 -4.95 17.94 -5.47
N ILE A 280 -5.17 18.40 -4.24
CA ILE A 280 -4.46 19.57 -3.67
C ILE A 280 -2.99 19.20 -3.44
N GLU A 281 -2.74 17.98 -2.98
CA GLU A 281 -1.41 17.50 -2.67
C GLU A 281 -0.68 17.05 -3.93
N SER A 282 0.59 17.43 -4.04
CA SER A 282 1.50 16.76 -4.97
C SER A 282 1.86 15.37 -4.48
N GLU A 283 2.29 14.50 -5.40
CA GLU A 283 2.78 13.16 -5.07
C GLU A 283 3.93 13.19 -4.04
N SER A 284 4.88 14.12 -4.21
CA SER A 284 5.98 14.30 -3.26
C SER A 284 5.53 14.73 -1.85
N THR A 285 4.51 15.59 -1.77
CA THR A 285 3.95 16.06 -0.51
C THR A 285 3.22 14.94 0.20
N ALA A 286 2.34 14.23 -0.52
CA ALA A 286 1.61 13.10 0.01
C ALA A 286 2.57 12.00 0.52
N GLU A 287 3.59 11.64 -0.26
CA GLU A 287 4.59 10.64 0.13
C GLU A 287 5.36 11.04 1.39
N LYS A 288 5.75 12.32 1.52
CA LYS A 288 6.43 12.84 2.70
C LYS A 288 5.56 12.73 3.96
N ILE A 289 4.30 13.16 3.89
CA ILE A 289 3.38 13.12 5.04
C ILE A 289 3.02 11.68 5.39
N LEU A 290 2.71 10.83 4.42
CA LEU A 290 2.41 9.41 4.64
C LEU A 290 3.61 8.67 5.27
N THR A 291 4.83 8.99 4.84
CA THR A 291 6.05 8.43 5.45
C THR A 291 6.19 8.87 6.91
N ASP A 292 5.84 10.10 7.24
CA ASP A 292 5.87 10.60 8.62
C ASP A 292 4.76 9.99 9.48
N ILE A 293 3.56 9.76 8.91
CA ILE A 293 2.51 8.96 9.52
C ILE A 293 3.03 7.56 9.88
N CYS A 294 3.76 6.90 8.98
CA CYS A 294 4.35 5.60 9.27
C CYS A 294 5.36 5.61 10.42
N ARG A 295 6.06 6.74 10.65
CA ARG A 295 7.01 6.89 11.75
C ARG A 295 6.32 7.18 13.08
N ARG A 296 5.18 7.90 13.05
CA ARG A 296 4.49 8.41 14.25
C ARG A 296 2.96 8.21 14.13
N PRO A 297 2.47 6.98 13.95
CA PRO A 297 1.06 6.77 13.60
C PRO A 297 0.09 7.21 14.72
N GLU A 298 0.46 7.06 15.99
CA GLU A 298 -0.38 7.50 17.11
C GLU A 298 -0.54 9.02 17.18
N TYR A 299 0.51 9.77 16.87
CA TYR A 299 0.46 11.24 16.82
C TYR A 299 -0.65 11.72 15.87
N TYR A 300 -0.68 11.14 14.67
CA TYR A 300 -1.65 11.46 13.64
C TYR A 300 -3.03 10.88 13.92
N ARG A 301 -3.13 9.71 14.58
CA ARG A 301 -4.41 9.10 14.95
C ARG A 301 -5.24 10.04 15.82
N GLU A 302 -4.60 10.69 16.78
CA GLU A 302 -5.26 11.64 17.71
C GLU A 302 -5.58 12.99 17.06
N ARG A 303 -4.85 13.37 16.00
CA ARG A 303 -4.88 14.72 15.40
C ARG A 303 -5.25 14.69 13.92
N ILE A 304 -6.00 13.67 13.49
CA ILE A 304 -6.25 13.42 12.08
C ILE A 304 -6.95 14.60 11.38
N ASN A 305 -7.84 15.29 12.10
CA ASN A 305 -8.58 16.43 11.57
C ASN A 305 -7.74 17.70 11.53
N ASP A 306 -6.79 17.86 12.46
CA ASP A 306 -6.02 19.09 12.64
C ASP A 306 -4.73 19.07 11.80
N GLU A 307 -3.94 17.99 11.90
CA GLU A 307 -2.65 17.86 11.22
C GLU A 307 -2.76 17.50 9.73
N LEU A 308 -3.87 16.85 9.34
CA LEU A 308 -4.10 16.45 7.95
C LEU A 308 -5.19 17.27 7.27
N SER A 309 -5.64 18.38 7.86
CA SER A 309 -6.65 19.27 7.24
C SER A 309 -6.22 19.79 5.87
N GLU A 310 -4.91 19.96 5.67
CA GLU A 310 -4.36 20.47 4.42
C GLU A 310 -4.17 19.41 3.33
N TYR A 311 -4.22 18.13 3.71
CA TYR A 311 -3.89 16.99 2.89
C TYR A 311 -5.09 16.05 2.78
N PRO A 312 -6.14 16.42 2.01
CA PRO A 312 -7.40 15.70 1.99
C PRO A 312 -7.29 14.22 1.58
N SER A 313 -6.46 13.91 0.59
CA SER A 313 -6.24 12.56 0.07
C SER A 313 -5.49 11.71 1.11
N VAL A 314 -4.50 12.31 1.78
CA VAL A 314 -3.74 11.67 2.86
C VAL A 314 -4.62 11.40 4.08
N ARG A 315 -5.43 12.39 4.48
CA ARG A 315 -6.41 12.28 5.56
C ARG A 315 -7.38 11.16 5.29
N PHE A 316 -7.98 11.12 4.09
CA PHE A 316 -8.90 10.07 3.68
C PHE A 316 -8.24 8.67 3.71
N GLY A 317 -7.01 8.55 3.21
CA GLY A 317 -6.28 7.27 3.25
C GLY A 317 -5.99 6.80 4.67
N PHE A 318 -5.59 7.69 5.57
CA PHE A 318 -5.28 7.31 6.94
C PHE A 318 -6.54 7.08 7.79
N GLU A 319 -7.59 7.90 7.62
CA GLU A 319 -8.85 7.74 8.38
C GLU A 319 -9.53 6.41 8.07
N THR A 320 -9.51 5.99 6.80
CA THR A 320 -10.09 4.72 6.37
C THR A 320 -9.29 3.53 6.88
N ALA A 321 -7.96 3.62 6.94
CA ALA A 321 -7.11 2.58 7.52
C ALA A 321 -7.36 2.41 9.03
N ILE A 322 -7.47 3.51 9.78
CA ILE A 322 -7.79 3.48 11.20
C ILE A 322 -9.20 2.92 11.43
N LYS A 323 -10.17 3.33 10.61
CA LYS A 323 -11.55 2.84 10.70
C LYS A 323 -11.63 1.34 10.45
N ASP A 324 -10.94 0.85 9.42
CA ASP A 324 -10.87 -0.59 9.10
C ASP A 324 -10.24 -1.38 10.25
N LEU A 325 -9.17 -0.87 10.86
CA LEU A 325 -8.57 -1.49 12.05
C LEU A 325 -9.56 -1.54 13.24
N GLN A 326 -10.28 -0.45 13.49
CA GLN A 326 -11.26 -0.35 14.59
C GLN A 326 -12.41 -1.36 14.44
N THR A 327 -12.77 -1.72 13.21
CA THR A 327 -13.82 -2.71 12.92
C THR A 327 -13.29 -4.12 12.71
N GLY A 328 -12.00 -4.36 13.00
CA GLY A 328 -11.40 -5.69 13.01
C GLY A 328 -10.61 -6.08 11.75
N GLY A 329 -10.46 -5.17 10.78
CA GLY A 329 -9.57 -5.33 9.62
C GLY A 329 -10.17 -6.09 8.43
N ALA A 330 -11.47 -6.41 8.48
CA ALA A 330 -12.14 -7.22 7.48
C ALA A 330 -12.62 -6.42 6.25
N GLY A 331 -12.32 -5.11 6.16
CA GLY A 331 -12.82 -4.23 5.10
C GLY A 331 -14.24 -3.73 5.31
N CYS A 332 -14.88 -4.05 6.44
CA CYS A 332 -16.20 -3.54 6.83
C CYS A 332 -16.02 -2.32 7.74
N LEU A 333 -15.95 -1.13 7.17
CA LEU A 333 -15.76 0.14 7.89
C LEU A 333 -17.08 0.67 8.48
N PHE A 334 -18.20 0.38 7.82
CA PHE A 334 -19.54 0.78 8.24
C PHE A 334 -20.51 -0.43 8.18
N PRO A 335 -20.67 -1.17 9.28
CA PRO A 335 -21.66 -2.24 9.39
C PRO A 335 -23.07 -1.72 9.06
N SER A 336 -23.73 -2.35 8.10
CA SER A 336 -25.03 -1.95 7.55
C SER A 336 -25.61 -3.06 6.67
N ALA A 337 -26.90 -2.96 6.30
CA ALA A 337 -27.51 -3.91 5.37
C ALA A 337 -26.78 -3.98 4.00
N PHE A 338 -26.11 -2.90 3.59
CA PHE A 338 -25.21 -2.93 2.44
C PHE A 338 -24.01 -3.85 2.68
N THR A 339 -23.26 -3.67 3.77
CA THR A 339 -22.08 -4.50 4.07
C THR A 339 -22.39 -5.93 4.46
N ASP A 340 -23.62 -6.21 4.90
CA ASP A 340 -24.16 -7.56 5.09
C ASP A 340 -24.53 -8.23 3.75
N GLY A 341 -24.51 -7.49 2.63
CA GLY A 341 -24.92 -7.97 1.31
C GLY A 341 -26.43 -8.09 1.12
N ALA A 342 -27.23 -7.56 2.04
CA ALA A 342 -28.70 -7.59 2.02
C ALA A 342 -29.32 -6.46 1.18
N ASP A 343 -28.56 -5.40 0.90
CA ASP A 343 -29.00 -4.26 0.10
C ASP A 343 -27.89 -3.75 -0.84
N SER A 344 -28.22 -2.76 -1.67
CA SER A 344 -27.33 -2.18 -2.68
C SER A 344 -27.55 -0.68 -2.85
N ILE A 345 -26.59 -0.02 -3.49
CA ILE A 345 -26.64 1.42 -3.78
C ILE A 345 -26.94 1.60 -5.26
N ASP A 346 -27.94 2.42 -5.59
CA ASP A 346 -28.17 2.85 -6.96
C ASP A 346 -27.02 3.78 -7.41
N ILE A 347 -26.42 3.48 -8.57
CA ILE A 347 -25.30 4.24 -9.13
C ILE A 347 -25.61 4.71 -10.55
N ASN A 348 -25.01 5.83 -10.97
CA ASN A 348 -25.10 6.24 -12.37
C ASN A 348 -24.26 5.30 -13.26
N ALA A 349 -24.85 4.86 -14.37
CA ALA A 349 -24.12 4.14 -15.40
C ALA A 349 -23.24 5.13 -16.17
N LEU A 350 -21.93 4.90 -16.17
CA LEU A 350 -20.98 5.72 -16.91
C LEU A 350 -20.94 5.25 -18.37
N VAL A 351 -21.11 6.18 -19.31
CA VAL A 351 -20.76 5.97 -20.73
C VAL A 351 -19.43 6.68 -20.94
N TRP A 352 -18.41 5.91 -21.32
CA TRP A 352 -17.06 6.43 -21.47
C TRP A 352 -16.92 7.17 -22.83
N MET A 353 -15.98 8.12 -22.93
CA MET A 353 -15.79 8.87 -24.18
C MET A 353 -15.19 7.98 -25.27
N GLY A 354 -15.88 7.84 -26.39
CA GLY A 354 -15.40 7.11 -27.55
C GLY A 354 -15.67 7.89 -28.82
N ASP A 355 -15.50 7.23 -29.95
CA ASP A 355 -16.22 7.64 -31.15
C ASP A 355 -17.75 7.51 -30.92
N THR A 356 -18.52 8.20 -31.75
CA THR A 356 -19.98 8.30 -31.59
C THR A 356 -20.68 6.94 -31.62
N ASP A 357 -20.22 5.99 -32.43
CA ASP A 357 -20.82 4.65 -32.54
C ASP A 357 -20.56 3.82 -31.27
N THR A 358 -19.33 3.88 -30.73
CA THR A 358 -19.00 3.25 -29.45
C THR A 358 -19.84 3.83 -28.30
N MET A 359 -19.96 5.16 -28.21
CA MET A 359 -20.76 5.81 -27.16
C MET A 359 -22.24 5.47 -27.26
N GLN A 360 -22.80 5.38 -28.47
CA GLN A 360 -24.19 4.98 -28.69
C GLN A 360 -24.44 3.54 -28.24
N LYS A 361 -23.56 2.60 -28.62
CA LYS A 361 -23.65 1.19 -28.22
C LYS A 361 -23.53 1.03 -26.71
N GLU A 362 -22.63 1.76 -26.06
CA GLU A 362 -22.53 1.76 -24.61
C GLU A 362 -23.81 2.28 -23.97
N ALA A 363 -24.32 3.44 -24.42
CA ALA A 363 -25.54 4.02 -23.88
C ALA A 363 -26.75 3.07 -24.05
N GLU A 364 -26.91 2.45 -25.21
CA GLU A 364 -27.95 1.46 -25.47
C GLU A 364 -27.81 0.23 -24.55
N SER A 365 -26.58 -0.27 -24.36
CA SER A 365 -26.30 -1.35 -23.41
C SER A 365 -26.72 -0.99 -21.98
N LYS A 366 -26.41 0.23 -21.52
CA LYS A 366 -26.82 0.70 -20.17
C LYS A 366 -28.34 0.82 -20.05
N LEU A 367 -29.01 1.34 -21.08
CA LEU A 367 -30.47 1.44 -21.12
C LEU A 367 -31.12 0.05 -21.02
N ASN A 368 -30.65 -0.90 -21.84
CA ASN A 368 -31.16 -2.27 -21.85
C ASN A 368 -30.85 -3.03 -20.55
N ALA A 369 -29.79 -2.64 -19.85
CA ALA A 369 -29.48 -3.13 -18.51
C ALA A 369 -30.39 -2.54 -17.40
N GLY A 370 -31.38 -1.69 -17.75
CA GLY A 370 -32.34 -1.13 -16.81
C GLY A 370 -31.79 0.01 -15.94
N CYS A 371 -30.74 0.69 -16.40
CA CYS A 371 -30.19 1.80 -15.62
C CYS A 371 -31.21 2.94 -15.44
N ARG A 372 -31.21 3.56 -14.26
CA ARG A 372 -32.09 4.70 -13.94
C ARG A 372 -31.44 6.04 -14.22
N CYS A 373 -30.10 6.08 -14.27
CA CYS A 373 -29.33 7.28 -14.52
C CYS A 373 -28.09 6.96 -15.36
N ILE A 374 -27.88 7.75 -16.41
CA ILE A 374 -26.70 7.71 -17.28
C ILE A 374 -25.89 8.99 -17.06
N LYS A 375 -24.58 8.84 -16.83
CA LYS A 375 -23.63 9.95 -16.81
C LYS A 375 -22.83 9.97 -18.12
N LEU A 376 -22.98 11.05 -18.88
CA LEU A 376 -22.24 11.32 -20.11
C LEU A 376 -21.20 12.39 -19.86
N LYS A 377 -19.98 12.18 -20.34
CA LYS A 377 -18.99 13.24 -20.42
C LYS A 377 -19.20 14.07 -21.68
N ILE A 378 -19.00 15.37 -21.59
CA ILE A 378 -19.16 16.34 -22.69
C ILE A 378 -18.03 17.39 -22.66
N GLY A 379 -17.97 18.26 -23.66
CA GLY A 379 -16.93 19.29 -23.80
C GLY A 379 -15.60 18.77 -24.36
N VAL A 380 -15.62 17.60 -25.00
CA VAL A 380 -14.44 17.02 -25.68
C VAL A 380 -14.68 16.89 -27.18
N LEU A 381 -15.90 16.53 -27.57
CA LEU A 381 -16.31 16.47 -28.98
C LEU A 381 -16.89 17.82 -29.42
N GLU A 382 -17.19 17.93 -30.71
CA GLU A 382 -18.01 19.03 -31.21
C GLU A 382 -19.39 19.00 -30.54
N PHE A 383 -19.87 20.15 -30.05
CA PHE A 383 -21.06 20.23 -29.22
C PHE A 383 -22.32 19.67 -29.90
N GLU A 384 -22.44 19.84 -31.21
CA GLU A 384 -23.52 19.29 -32.03
C GLU A 384 -23.50 17.74 -32.04
N ALA A 385 -22.32 17.12 -32.01
CA ALA A 385 -22.19 15.67 -31.92
C ALA A 385 -22.64 15.15 -30.55
N GLU A 386 -22.30 15.87 -29.47
CA GLU A 386 -22.74 15.56 -28.11
C GLU A 386 -24.26 15.71 -27.98
N CYS A 387 -24.84 16.75 -28.59
CA CYS A 387 -26.29 16.93 -28.67
C CYS A 387 -26.98 15.77 -29.40
N ARG A 388 -26.43 15.31 -30.54
CA ARG A 388 -26.97 14.15 -31.28
C ARG A 388 -26.94 12.87 -30.46
N LEU A 389 -25.93 12.67 -29.63
CA LEU A 389 -25.86 11.51 -28.72
C LEU A 389 -26.95 11.56 -27.65
N ILE A 390 -27.18 12.73 -27.05
CA ILE A 390 -28.26 12.91 -26.06
C ILE A 390 -29.62 12.70 -26.73
N GLU A 391 -29.81 13.23 -27.94
CA GLU A 391 -31.02 13.02 -28.74
C GLU A 391 -31.25 11.53 -29.03
N PHE A 392 -30.21 10.79 -29.41
CA PHE A 392 -30.27 9.33 -29.61
C PHE A 392 -30.77 8.62 -28.34
N ILE A 393 -30.20 8.93 -27.18
CA ILE A 393 -30.63 8.36 -25.89
C ILE A 393 -32.10 8.70 -25.63
N ARG A 394 -32.53 9.95 -25.82
CA ARG A 394 -33.92 10.37 -25.62
C ARG A 394 -34.91 9.79 -26.63
N SER A 395 -34.45 9.43 -27.83
CA SER A 395 -35.26 8.76 -28.85
C SER A 395 -35.59 7.32 -28.48
N HIS A 396 -34.73 6.67 -27.69
CA HIS A 396 -34.95 5.32 -27.21
C HIS A 396 -36.14 5.26 -26.23
N PRO A 397 -37.04 4.27 -26.32
CA PRO A 397 -38.23 4.18 -25.46
C PRO A 397 -37.92 4.25 -23.96
N LEU A 398 -36.88 3.52 -23.52
CA LEU A 398 -36.41 3.53 -22.12
C LEU A 398 -35.76 4.87 -21.73
N GLY A 399 -35.11 5.52 -22.69
CA GLY A 399 -34.38 6.76 -22.47
C GLY A 399 -35.28 7.95 -22.18
N LYS A 400 -36.60 7.87 -22.35
CA LYS A 400 -37.54 8.94 -21.95
C LYS A 400 -37.65 9.14 -20.44
N THR A 401 -37.33 8.10 -19.65
CA THR A 401 -37.53 8.08 -18.19
C THR A 401 -36.23 8.09 -17.38
N VAL A 402 -35.09 7.92 -18.06
CA VAL A 402 -33.77 7.84 -17.43
C VAL A 402 -33.24 9.24 -17.11
N ASP A 403 -32.64 9.42 -15.94
CA ASP A 403 -31.93 10.65 -15.63
C ASP A 403 -30.64 10.73 -16.44
N ILE A 404 -30.46 11.79 -17.23
CA ILE A 404 -29.19 12.06 -17.92
C ILE A 404 -28.44 13.13 -17.15
N ARG A 405 -27.25 12.79 -16.64
CA ARG A 405 -26.30 13.75 -16.07
C ARG A 405 -25.18 13.99 -17.07
N LEU A 406 -24.89 15.25 -17.35
CA LEU A 406 -23.77 15.64 -18.19
C LEU A 406 -22.61 16.09 -17.31
N ASP A 407 -21.37 15.79 -17.70
CA ASP A 407 -20.16 16.22 -17.00
C ASP A 407 -19.21 16.87 -17.99
N ALA A 408 -19.07 18.19 -17.85
CA ALA A 408 -18.26 19.00 -18.75
C ALA A 408 -16.82 19.19 -18.25
N ASN A 409 -16.51 18.81 -17.00
CA ASN A 409 -15.19 18.99 -16.39
C ASN A 409 -14.53 20.37 -16.63
N GLY A 410 -15.35 21.42 -16.65
CA GLY A 410 -14.97 22.81 -16.89
C GLY A 410 -14.63 23.17 -18.33
N ALA A 411 -15.16 22.46 -19.32
CA ALA A 411 -14.81 22.67 -20.72
C ALA A 411 -15.48 23.89 -21.39
N PHE A 412 -16.59 24.39 -20.84
CA PHE A 412 -17.30 25.52 -21.48
C PHE A 412 -16.65 26.85 -21.14
N ARG A 413 -16.84 27.83 -22.03
CA ARG A 413 -16.46 29.23 -21.78
C ARG A 413 -17.64 30.05 -21.25
N PRO A 414 -17.41 31.10 -20.44
CA PRO A 414 -18.49 31.95 -19.93
C PRO A 414 -19.37 32.55 -21.04
N GLU A 415 -18.78 32.89 -22.18
CA GLU A 415 -19.46 33.60 -23.27
C GLU A 415 -20.45 32.71 -24.04
N GLU A 416 -20.19 31.40 -24.10
CA GLU A 416 -21.03 30.40 -24.78
C GLU A 416 -21.99 29.66 -23.83
N LEU A 417 -21.87 29.89 -22.52
CA LEU A 417 -22.56 29.10 -21.50
C LEU A 417 -24.08 29.16 -21.69
N SER A 418 -24.65 30.35 -21.79
CA SER A 418 -26.11 30.53 -21.90
C SER A 418 -26.68 29.82 -23.13
N GLU A 419 -26.04 29.99 -24.29
CA GLU A 419 -26.47 29.35 -25.55
C GLU A 419 -26.42 27.82 -25.47
N LYS A 420 -25.34 27.27 -24.88
CA LYS A 420 -25.22 25.82 -24.67
C LYS A 420 -26.25 25.30 -23.69
N LEU A 421 -26.52 26.00 -22.59
CA LEU A 421 -27.56 25.61 -21.64
C LEU A 421 -28.95 25.64 -22.26
N ASP A 422 -29.28 26.67 -23.06
CA ASP A 422 -30.57 26.74 -23.77
C ASP A 422 -30.70 25.59 -24.78
N SER A 423 -29.61 25.29 -25.50
CA SER A 423 -29.57 24.16 -26.43
C SER A 423 -29.80 22.82 -25.73
N LEU A 424 -29.17 22.58 -24.58
CA LEU A 424 -29.30 21.35 -23.82
C LEU A 424 -30.67 21.20 -23.14
N ALA A 425 -31.39 22.31 -22.89
CA ALA A 425 -32.63 22.32 -22.12
C ALA A 425 -33.73 21.48 -22.78
N ARG A 426 -33.74 21.42 -24.12
CA ARG A 426 -34.71 20.63 -24.91
C ARG A 426 -34.63 19.12 -24.64
N PHE A 427 -33.53 18.64 -24.07
CA PHE A 427 -33.32 17.22 -23.81
C PHE A 427 -33.75 16.77 -22.43
N HIS A 428 -34.31 17.66 -21.59
CA HIS A 428 -34.75 17.33 -20.23
C HIS A 428 -33.69 16.58 -19.41
N ILE A 429 -32.44 17.04 -19.44
CA ILE A 429 -31.36 16.45 -18.64
C ILE A 429 -31.57 16.76 -17.15
N HIS A 430 -31.09 15.87 -16.27
CA HIS A 430 -31.19 16.04 -14.82
C HIS A 430 -30.30 17.19 -14.35
N SER A 431 -29.04 17.21 -14.78
CA SER A 431 -28.07 18.22 -14.37
C SER A 431 -26.84 18.23 -15.27
N ILE A 432 -26.13 19.35 -15.29
CA ILE A 432 -24.76 19.47 -15.84
C ILE A 432 -23.76 19.74 -14.71
N GLU A 433 -22.74 18.88 -14.62
CA GLU A 433 -21.65 18.92 -13.66
C GLU A 433 -20.49 19.76 -14.21
N GLN A 434 -20.07 20.73 -13.40
CA GLN A 434 -18.96 21.66 -13.63
C GLN A 434 -18.87 22.15 -15.10
N PRO A 435 -19.80 22.99 -15.59
CA PRO A 435 -19.74 23.51 -16.96
C PRO A 435 -18.50 24.37 -17.22
N LEU A 436 -18.15 25.25 -16.28
CA LEU A 436 -17.05 26.21 -16.42
C LEU A 436 -15.81 25.78 -15.62
N PRO A 437 -14.60 26.23 -16.02
CA PRO A 437 -13.39 26.02 -15.24
C PRO A 437 -13.54 26.50 -13.79
N LYS A 438 -12.84 25.82 -12.88
CA LYS A 438 -12.78 26.23 -11.46
C LYS A 438 -12.41 27.70 -11.34
N GLY A 439 -13.15 28.43 -10.50
CA GLY A 439 -12.96 29.86 -10.27
C GLY A 439 -13.69 30.77 -11.25
N LEU A 440 -14.45 30.21 -12.21
CA LEU A 440 -15.35 30.94 -13.11
C LEU A 440 -16.82 30.61 -12.87
N SER A 441 -17.14 29.74 -11.91
CA SER A 441 -18.53 29.31 -11.66
C SER A 441 -19.46 30.45 -11.21
N GLN A 442 -18.92 31.59 -10.77
CA GLN A 442 -19.70 32.82 -10.53
C GLN A 442 -20.29 33.45 -11.80
N CYS A 443 -19.80 33.07 -12.99
CA CYS A 443 -20.35 33.52 -14.27
C CYS A 443 -21.64 32.76 -14.65
N ILE A 444 -22.00 31.71 -13.89
CA ILE A 444 -23.22 30.94 -14.13
C ILE A 444 -24.43 31.82 -13.77
N PRO A 445 -25.39 32.01 -14.69
CA PRO A 445 -26.55 32.85 -14.41
C PRO A 445 -27.43 32.21 -13.32
N ALA A 446 -27.96 33.05 -12.42
CA ALA A 446 -28.87 32.61 -11.37
C ALA A 446 -30.16 32.01 -11.96
N LYS A 447 -30.70 32.64 -13.02
CA LYS A 447 -31.80 32.08 -13.82
C LYS A 447 -31.21 31.28 -14.97
N ARG A 448 -31.43 29.97 -14.94
CA ARG A 448 -30.89 29.01 -15.92
C ARG A 448 -31.92 27.92 -16.19
N PRO A 449 -31.91 27.34 -17.41
CA PRO A 449 -32.91 26.34 -17.81
C PRO A 449 -32.59 24.92 -17.29
N ILE A 450 -31.36 24.69 -16.81
CA ILE A 450 -30.87 23.36 -16.40
C ILE A 450 -30.21 23.44 -15.03
N PRO A 451 -30.44 22.44 -14.15
CA PRO A 451 -29.74 22.34 -12.88
C PRO A 451 -28.22 22.18 -13.01
N ILE A 452 -27.46 22.86 -12.15
CA ILE A 452 -25.99 22.84 -12.12
C ILE A 452 -25.51 22.06 -10.91
N ALA A 453 -24.52 21.19 -11.13
CA ALA A 453 -23.76 20.55 -10.08
C ALA A 453 -22.32 21.07 -10.03
N LEU A 454 -21.82 21.41 -8.84
CA LEU A 454 -20.42 21.79 -8.65
C LEU A 454 -19.58 20.60 -8.21
N ASP A 455 -18.42 20.43 -8.82
CA ASP A 455 -17.44 19.37 -8.50
C ASP A 455 -16.07 19.99 -8.19
N GLU A 456 -15.32 20.40 -9.21
CA GLU A 456 -13.98 20.96 -8.99
C GLU A 456 -13.97 22.30 -8.24
N GLU A 457 -15.05 23.06 -8.33
CA GLU A 457 -15.21 24.34 -7.65
C GLU A 457 -15.08 24.23 -6.12
N ILE A 458 -15.57 23.14 -5.52
CA ILE A 458 -15.60 22.98 -4.06
C ILE A 458 -14.31 22.41 -3.46
N ILE A 459 -13.38 21.96 -4.30
CA ILE A 459 -12.11 21.38 -3.85
C ILE A 459 -11.23 22.46 -3.22
N GLY A 460 -10.65 22.18 -2.06
CA GLY A 460 -9.76 23.12 -1.36
C GLY A 460 -10.45 24.21 -0.55
N ILE A 461 -11.78 24.20 -0.49
CA ILE A 461 -12.54 25.08 0.41
C ILE A 461 -12.70 24.39 1.75
N ARG A 462 -12.10 24.97 2.80
CA ARG A 462 -11.96 24.33 4.10
C ARG A 462 -12.89 24.93 5.14
N SER A 463 -12.87 26.25 5.30
CA SER A 463 -13.64 26.90 6.36
C SER A 463 -15.13 26.95 6.04
N VAL A 464 -15.96 26.80 7.07
CA VAL A 464 -17.43 26.86 6.94
C VAL A 464 -17.89 28.18 6.32
N ASP A 465 -17.22 29.29 6.65
CA ASP A 465 -17.56 30.60 6.09
C ASP A 465 -17.25 30.71 4.60
N GLU A 466 -16.14 30.13 4.12
CA GLU A 466 -15.88 30.07 2.67
C GLU A 466 -16.89 29.18 1.95
N LYS A 467 -17.28 28.05 2.54
CA LYS A 467 -18.33 27.17 2.00
C LYS A 467 -19.64 27.94 1.84
N LYS A 468 -20.10 28.62 2.88
CA LYS A 468 -21.31 29.47 2.85
C LYS A 468 -21.22 30.55 1.79
N ARG A 469 -20.13 31.34 1.77
CA ARG A 469 -19.91 32.39 0.76
C ARG A 469 -19.97 31.85 -0.66
N LEU A 470 -19.43 30.66 -0.90
CA LEU A 470 -19.50 30.03 -2.22
C LEU A 470 -20.94 29.67 -2.60
N LEU A 471 -21.68 29.05 -1.68
CA LEU A 471 -23.08 28.64 -1.91
C LEU A 471 -23.99 29.86 -2.09
N ASP A 472 -23.81 30.92 -1.30
CA ASP A 472 -24.56 32.18 -1.44
C ASP A 472 -24.32 32.82 -2.81
N ARG A 473 -23.08 32.74 -3.31
CA ARG A 473 -22.66 33.41 -4.55
C ARG A 473 -23.12 32.67 -5.81
N ILE A 474 -22.96 31.35 -5.85
CA ILE A 474 -23.25 30.54 -7.06
C ILE A 474 -24.66 29.96 -7.02
N TYR A 475 -25.17 29.67 -5.82
CA TYR A 475 -26.45 29.02 -5.57
C TYR A 475 -26.68 27.81 -6.50
N PRO A 476 -25.82 26.78 -6.44
CA PRO A 476 -25.92 25.61 -7.31
C PRO A 476 -27.10 24.73 -6.90
N ASP A 477 -27.60 23.92 -7.84
CA ASP A 477 -28.68 22.97 -7.55
C ASP A 477 -28.16 21.72 -6.85
N PHE A 478 -26.91 21.33 -7.14
CA PHE A 478 -26.26 20.16 -6.55
C PHE A 478 -24.78 20.37 -6.22
N LEU A 479 -24.26 19.59 -5.27
CA LEU A 479 -22.82 19.38 -5.06
C LEU A 479 -22.41 17.92 -5.31
N VAL A 480 -21.23 17.74 -5.92
CA VAL A 480 -20.59 16.44 -6.14
C VAL A 480 -19.52 16.24 -5.07
N LEU A 481 -19.75 15.32 -4.15
CA LEU A 481 -18.88 15.14 -2.99
C LEU A 481 -17.92 13.98 -3.21
N LYS A 482 -16.61 14.28 -3.19
CA LYS A 482 -15.52 13.31 -3.35
C LYS A 482 -14.66 13.25 -2.09
N PRO A 483 -14.85 12.28 -1.18
CA PRO A 483 -14.14 12.22 0.10
C PRO A 483 -12.62 12.35 -0.01
N GLY A 484 -12.01 11.65 -0.98
CA GLY A 484 -10.56 11.73 -1.23
C GLY A 484 -10.05 13.12 -1.60
N LEU A 485 -10.90 14.00 -2.15
CA LEU A 485 -10.50 15.36 -2.56
C LEU A 485 -10.95 16.45 -1.58
N LEU A 486 -11.95 16.16 -0.74
CA LEU A 486 -12.55 17.13 0.19
C LEU A 486 -12.00 17.02 1.62
N GLY A 487 -11.30 15.92 1.93
CA GLY A 487 -10.69 15.73 3.25
C GLY A 487 -11.46 14.77 4.14
N GLY A 488 -11.95 13.70 3.53
CA GLY A 488 -12.57 12.59 4.23
C GLY A 488 -14.04 12.81 4.58
N PHE A 489 -14.58 11.84 5.31
CA PHE A 489 -16.01 11.76 5.60
C PHE A 489 -16.53 12.95 6.40
N ALA A 490 -15.76 13.45 7.36
CA ALA A 490 -16.16 14.59 8.20
C ALA A 490 -16.31 15.88 7.37
N ALA A 491 -15.35 16.16 6.48
CA ALA A 491 -15.40 17.33 5.62
C ALA A 491 -16.57 17.27 4.62
N CYS A 492 -16.86 16.09 4.07
CA CYS A 492 -18.05 15.88 3.26
C CYS A 492 -19.34 16.05 4.07
N ARG A 493 -19.38 15.59 5.32
CA ARG A 493 -20.54 15.79 6.20
C ARG A 493 -20.83 17.27 6.39
N GLU A 494 -19.81 18.11 6.61
CA GLU A 494 -20.01 19.57 6.69
C GLU A 494 -20.68 20.15 5.44
N TRP A 495 -20.26 19.72 4.25
CA TRP A 495 -20.91 20.11 3.00
C TRP A 495 -22.37 19.64 2.94
N ILE A 496 -22.65 18.39 3.32
CA ILE A 496 -24.01 17.84 3.35
C ILE A 496 -24.94 18.67 4.24
N ASN A 497 -24.50 19.07 5.44
CA ASN A 497 -25.35 19.90 6.31
C ASN A 497 -25.63 21.28 5.72
N LEU A 498 -24.64 21.87 5.05
CA LEU A 498 -24.86 23.14 4.36
C LEU A 498 -25.83 22.95 3.19
N CYS A 499 -25.68 21.88 2.41
CA CYS A 499 -26.63 21.53 1.36
C CYS A 499 -28.06 21.40 1.89
N GLU A 500 -28.26 20.66 2.98
CA GLU A 500 -29.57 20.50 3.62
C GLU A 500 -30.15 21.82 4.12
N THR A 501 -29.31 22.69 4.69
CA THR A 501 -29.71 24.03 5.17
C THR A 501 -30.15 24.93 4.02
N TYR A 502 -29.46 24.83 2.87
CA TYR A 502 -29.70 25.67 1.69
C TYR A 502 -30.71 25.05 0.71
N GLY A 503 -31.19 23.82 0.96
CA GLY A 503 -32.04 23.09 0.02
C GLY A 503 -31.33 22.65 -1.27
N ILE A 504 -30.00 22.51 -1.22
CA ILE A 504 -29.15 22.08 -2.34
C ILE A 504 -29.04 20.55 -2.33
N GLY A 505 -29.20 19.90 -3.48
CA GLY A 505 -29.01 18.45 -3.58
C GLY A 505 -27.53 18.05 -3.53
N TRP A 506 -27.25 16.75 -3.35
CA TRP A 506 -25.88 16.26 -3.39
C TRP A 506 -25.83 14.78 -3.74
N TRP A 507 -24.69 14.34 -4.28
CA TRP A 507 -24.36 12.91 -4.38
C TRP A 507 -22.86 12.69 -4.14
N ILE A 508 -22.52 11.48 -3.72
CA ILE A 508 -21.17 11.03 -3.48
C ILE A 508 -20.59 10.42 -4.76
N THR A 509 -19.34 10.73 -5.07
CA THR A 509 -18.62 10.21 -6.23
C THR A 509 -17.24 9.72 -5.83
N SER A 510 -16.78 8.66 -6.47
CA SER A 510 -15.39 8.20 -6.41
C SER A 510 -14.50 9.08 -7.29
N ALA A 511 -13.39 9.58 -6.76
CA ALA A 511 -12.37 10.30 -7.53
C ALA A 511 -11.37 9.33 -8.20
N LEU A 512 -11.91 8.23 -8.75
CA LEU A 512 -11.14 7.13 -9.37
C LEU A 512 -10.31 6.32 -8.36
N GLU A 513 -10.70 6.19 -7.10
CA GLU A 513 -10.03 5.28 -6.15
C GLU A 513 -9.95 3.85 -6.69
N SER A 514 -8.99 3.07 -6.20
CA SER A 514 -9.02 1.62 -6.32
C SER A 514 -10.24 1.06 -5.57
N ASN A 515 -10.43 -0.25 -5.64
CA ASN A 515 -11.50 -0.91 -4.91
C ASN A 515 -11.42 -0.76 -3.38
N ILE A 516 -10.26 -0.40 -2.82
CA ILE A 516 -10.12 -0.10 -1.38
C ILE A 516 -10.83 1.20 -1.03
N GLY A 517 -10.45 2.32 -1.66
CA GLY A 517 -11.07 3.61 -1.42
C GLY A 517 -12.53 3.64 -1.88
N LEU A 518 -12.85 3.04 -3.04
CA LEU A 518 -14.22 2.95 -3.53
C LEU A 518 -15.13 2.22 -2.54
N SER A 519 -14.67 1.09 -1.98
CA SER A 519 -15.41 0.35 -0.97
C SER A 519 -15.69 1.21 0.27
N ALA A 520 -14.67 1.92 0.77
CA ALA A 520 -14.85 2.81 1.92
C ALA A 520 -15.88 3.92 1.65
N ILE A 521 -15.83 4.55 0.46
CA ILE A 521 -16.78 5.59 0.05
C ILE A 521 -18.19 5.01 -0.08
N ALA A 522 -18.35 3.84 -0.70
CA ALA A 522 -19.66 3.22 -0.90
C ALA A 522 -20.33 2.86 0.43
N GLN A 523 -19.58 2.24 1.34
CA GLN A 523 -20.08 1.90 2.67
C GLN A 523 -20.55 3.14 3.42
N TRP A 524 -19.75 4.20 3.41
CA TRP A 524 -20.15 5.46 4.03
C TRP A 524 -21.36 6.10 3.35
N ALA A 525 -21.39 6.14 2.02
CA ALA A 525 -22.50 6.71 1.26
C ALA A 525 -23.82 6.02 1.58
N TYR A 526 -23.83 4.69 1.76
CA TYR A 526 -25.03 3.94 2.15
C TYR A 526 -25.61 4.42 3.49
N THR A 527 -24.76 4.73 4.47
CA THR A 527 -25.21 5.20 5.80
C THR A 527 -25.97 6.54 5.76
N LEU A 528 -25.89 7.26 4.64
CA LEU A 528 -26.57 8.54 4.44
C LEU A 528 -27.94 8.38 3.79
N PHE A 529 -28.37 7.15 3.48
CA PHE A 529 -29.65 6.83 2.83
C PHE A 529 -29.87 7.67 1.55
N PRO A 530 -28.97 7.55 0.55
CA PRO A 530 -28.98 8.40 -0.63
C PRO A 530 -30.29 8.24 -1.41
N LYS A 531 -30.89 9.37 -1.80
CA LYS A 531 -32.19 9.40 -2.51
C LYS A 531 -32.06 9.35 -4.03
N ILE A 532 -30.86 9.60 -4.54
CA ILE A 532 -30.55 9.65 -5.98
C ILE A 532 -29.36 8.74 -6.31
N PRO A 533 -29.16 8.35 -7.58
CA PRO A 533 -28.02 7.54 -7.97
C PRO A 533 -26.67 8.21 -7.67
N GLN A 534 -25.70 7.42 -7.20
CA GLN A 534 -24.36 7.86 -6.77
C GLN A 534 -23.28 7.62 -7.85
N GLY A 535 -22.18 8.37 -7.80
CA GLY A 535 -21.04 8.28 -8.73
C GLY A 535 -20.00 7.23 -8.36
N LEU A 536 -20.43 5.98 -8.13
CA LEU A 536 -19.58 4.92 -7.56
C LEU A 536 -19.26 3.78 -8.56
N GLY A 537 -19.37 4.06 -9.87
CA GLY A 537 -19.15 3.07 -10.95
C GLY A 537 -17.71 2.90 -11.43
N THR A 538 -16.70 3.26 -10.63
CA THR A 538 -15.28 3.35 -11.07
C THR A 538 -14.45 2.07 -10.86
N GLY A 539 -14.98 1.08 -10.12
CA GLY A 539 -14.21 -0.10 -9.68
C GLY A 539 -13.69 -1.02 -10.80
N SER A 540 -14.27 -0.93 -12.00
CA SER A 540 -13.89 -1.75 -13.14
C SER A 540 -12.87 -1.10 -14.08
N LEU A 541 -12.40 0.12 -13.78
CA LEU A 541 -11.59 0.93 -14.71
C LEU A 541 -10.11 0.53 -14.81
N PHE A 542 -9.58 -0.25 -13.87
CA PHE A 542 -8.14 -0.58 -13.81
C PHE A 542 -7.86 -2.05 -14.15
N ILE A 543 -6.74 -2.31 -14.84
CA ILE A 543 -6.28 -3.69 -15.16
C ILE A 543 -5.68 -4.40 -13.94
N ASN A 544 -5.06 -3.64 -13.05
CA ASN A 544 -4.37 -4.11 -11.85
C ASN A 544 -5.09 -3.61 -10.59
N ASN A 545 -6.42 -3.59 -10.60
CA ASN A 545 -7.18 -3.20 -9.41
C ASN A 545 -7.02 -4.25 -8.31
N ILE A 546 -7.15 -3.84 -7.05
CA ILE A 546 -7.17 -4.77 -5.91
C ILE A 546 -8.51 -5.51 -5.91
N PRO A 547 -8.56 -6.83 -5.60
CA PRO A 547 -9.82 -7.53 -5.40
C PRO A 547 -10.75 -6.80 -4.42
N ALA A 548 -12.01 -6.65 -4.81
CA ALA A 548 -13.00 -5.87 -4.08
C ALA A 548 -13.97 -6.77 -3.33
N GLN A 549 -14.46 -6.27 -2.20
CA GLN A 549 -15.74 -6.72 -1.66
C GLN A 549 -16.92 -5.98 -2.31
N THR A 550 -16.67 -4.98 -3.15
CA THR A 550 -17.73 -4.28 -3.90
C THR A 550 -17.81 -4.77 -5.34
N GLU A 551 -19.02 -5.04 -5.81
CA GLU A 551 -19.28 -5.56 -7.15
C GLU A 551 -20.45 -4.81 -7.79
N THR A 552 -20.33 -4.42 -9.06
CA THR A 552 -21.41 -3.78 -9.82
C THR A 552 -22.19 -4.83 -10.61
N VAL A 553 -23.39 -5.21 -10.14
CA VAL A 553 -24.23 -6.23 -10.81
C VAL A 553 -25.72 -5.95 -10.57
N PRO A 554 -26.51 -5.55 -11.58
CA PRO A 554 -26.14 -5.01 -12.89
C PRO A 554 -25.41 -3.65 -12.78
N GLU A 555 -24.84 -3.14 -13.88
CA GLU A 555 -23.95 -1.95 -13.96
C GLU A 555 -24.51 -0.61 -13.42
N HIS A 556 -25.72 -0.61 -12.89
CA HIS A 556 -26.40 0.53 -12.27
C HIS A 556 -26.69 0.34 -10.77
N ARG A 557 -26.25 -0.77 -10.17
CA ARG A 557 -26.31 -1.02 -8.73
C ARG A 557 -24.96 -1.54 -8.23
N LEU A 558 -24.53 -1.02 -7.09
CA LEU A 558 -23.34 -1.48 -6.39
C LEU A 558 -23.74 -2.35 -5.21
N PHE A 559 -23.13 -3.53 -5.10
CA PHE A 559 -23.33 -4.48 -4.02
C PHE A 559 -22.06 -4.66 -3.21
N PHE A 560 -22.21 -5.03 -1.94
CA PHE A 560 -21.12 -5.56 -1.14
C PHE A 560 -21.22 -7.09 -1.06
N ARG A 561 -20.09 -7.78 -1.08
CA ARG A 561 -19.94 -9.23 -1.06
C ARG A 561 -19.11 -9.61 0.17
N PRO A 562 -19.73 -9.83 1.33
CA PRO A 562 -19.01 -10.05 2.59
C PRO A 562 -18.15 -11.31 2.58
N HIS A 563 -18.51 -12.31 1.77
CA HIS A 563 -17.80 -13.58 1.66
C HIS A 563 -16.54 -13.53 0.78
N ILE A 564 -16.37 -12.48 -0.03
CA ILE A 564 -15.14 -12.32 -0.82
C ILE A 564 -14.02 -11.93 0.13
N SER A 565 -13.07 -12.84 0.32
CA SER A 565 -11.84 -12.55 1.04
C SER A 565 -11.09 -11.44 0.33
N ARG A 566 -10.54 -10.50 1.10
CA ARG A 566 -9.61 -9.49 0.59
C ARG A 566 -8.30 -10.21 0.27
N ASP A 567 -8.22 -10.75 -0.94
CA ASP A 567 -7.04 -11.44 -1.40
C ASP A 567 -5.96 -10.44 -1.83
N PHE A 568 -5.03 -10.20 -0.91
CA PHE A 568 -3.86 -9.39 -1.17
C PHE A 568 -2.68 -10.22 -1.70
N SER A 569 -2.84 -11.50 -2.02
CA SER A 569 -1.75 -12.35 -2.55
C SER A 569 -1.19 -11.82 -3.86
N SER A 570 -2.07 -11.30 -4.73
CA SER A 570 -1.72 -10.57 -5.98
C SER A 570 -0.87 -9.31 -5.74
N VAL A 571 -0.86 -8.81 -4.51
CA VAL A 571 -0.07 -7.68 -4.02
C VAL A 571 0.74 -8.09 -2.80
N GLY A 572 1.19 -9.36 -2.70
CA GLY A 572 1.66 -10.05 -1.49
C GLY A 572 2.73 -9.37 -0.61
N TRP A 573 3.35 -8.30 -1.08
CA TRP A 573 4.16 -7.40 -0.24
C TRP A 573 3.33 -6.46 0.66
N LEU A 574 2.02 -6.29 0.42
CA LEU A 574 1.09 -5.49 1.26
C LEU A 574 0.95 -6.08 2.67
N ILE A 575 1.18 -7.39 2.80
CA ILE A 575 1.03 -8.16 4.03
C ILE A 575 2.37 -8.50 4.69
N ASN A 576 3.46 -8.67 3.92
CA ASN A 576 4.74 -9.13 4.45
C ASN A 576 5.52 -8.05 5.21
N ARG A 577 5.99 -8.42 6.41
CA ARG A 577 6.68 -7.59 7.43
C ARG A 577 8.01 -6.96 6.98
N HIS A 578 8.43 -7.10 5.73
CA HIS A 578 9.71 -6.57 5.25
C HIS A 578 9.45 -5.64 4.09
N SER A 579 9.66 -4.35 4.33
CA SER A 579 9.88 -3.37 3.26
C SER A 579 10.93 -3.98 2.31
N PRO A 580 10.64 -4.17 1.01
CA PRO A 580 11.63 -4.68 0.08
C PRO A 580 12.61 -3.54 -0.22
N LYS A 581 13.48 -3.23 0.74
CA LYS A 581 14.75 -2.59 0.42
C LYS A 581 15.61 -3.69 -0.20
N ASN A 582 15.71 -3.63 -1.53
CA ASN A 582 16.81 -4.21 -2.31
C ASN A 582 16.99 -5.74 -2.34
N GLU A 583 16.03 -6.58 -1.94
CA GLU A 583 16.21 -8.05 -1.98
C GLU A 583 15.94 -8.71 -3.35
N HIS A 584 15.38 -8.01 -4.34
CA HIS A 584 15.09 -8.63 -5.66
C HIS A 584 16.31 -8.81 -6.58
N ARG A 585 17.54 -8.70 -6.07
CA ARG A 585 18.75 -9.07 -6.84
C ARG A 585 19.50 -10.29 -6.33
N GLU A 586 19.07 -10.97 -5.25
CA GLU A 586 19.80 -12.16 -4.77
C GLU A 586 19.09 -13.50 -5.10
N GLU A 587 19.78 -14.24 -5.97
CA GLU A 587 19.69 -15.67 -6.31
C GLU A 587 18.56 -16.19 -7.23
N PHE A 588 18.58 -15.76 -8.50
CA PHE A 588 18.14 -16.64 -9.60
C PHE A 588 19.08 -17.86 -9.65
N HIS A 589 18.62 -18.99 -9.13
CA HIS A 589 19.45 -20.21 -9.08
C HIS A 589 19.59 -20.88 -10.46
N LYS A 590 20.73 -21.56 -10.65
CA LYS A 590 21.09 -22.33 -11.85
C LYS A 590 20.00 -23.38 -12.17
N THR A 591 19.08 -23.07 -13.09
CA THR A 591 18.08 -24.02 -13.60
C THR A 591 18.81 -25.09 -14.40
N ARG A 592 18.51 -26.38 -14.17
CA ARG A 592 19.09 -27.46 -14.97
C ARG A 592 18.41 -27.48 -16.33
N VAL A 593 19.13 -27.12 -17.39
CA VAL A 593 18.62 -27.10 -18.76
C VAL A 593 19.16 -28.30 -19.53
N THR A 594 18.27 -29.04 -20.20
CA THR A 594 18.58 -30.16 -21.09
C THR A 594 18.03 -29.88 -22.48
N PHE A 595 18.82 -30.13 -23.54
CA PHE A 595 18.39 -29.91 -24.93
C PHE A 595 18.08 -31.24 -25.63
N PHE A 596 16.95 -31.30 -26.34
CA PHE A 596 16.50 -32.49 -27.06
C PHE A 596 16.57 -32.31 -28.59
N PRO A 597 17.08 -33.28 -29.38
CA PRO A 597 17.67 -34.56 -28.94
C PRO A 597 19.13 -34.36 -28.49
N GLY A 598 19.41 -34.69 -27.21
CA GLY A 598 20.75 -34.84 -26.62
C GLY A 598 21.88 -33.91 -27.10
N TYR A 599 21.76 -32.58 -26.93
CA TYR A 599 22.80 -31.62 -27.35
C TYR A 599 23.78 -31.14 -26.25
N ALA A 600 23.51 -31.38 -24.95
CA ALA A 600 24.47 -31.37 -23.81
C ALA A 600 23.72 -31.28 -22.46
N GLU A 601 24.29 -31.89 -21.40
CA GLU A 601 24.03 -31.50 -20.00
C GLU A 601 24.98 -30.36 -19.61
N ASN A 602 24.51 -29.11 -19.53
CA ASN A 602 25.37 -27.98 -19.12
C ASN A 602 24.77 -27.24 -17.90
N PRO A 603 25.38 -27.28 -16.71
CA PRO A 603 24.77 -26.79 -15.47
C PRO A 603 24.67 -25.26 -15.36
N CYS A 604 25.23 -24.50 -16.30
CA CYS A 604 24.97 -23.07 -16.50
C CYS A 604 25.67 -22.53 -17.74
N ILE A 605 24.90 -22.07 -18.71
CA ILE A 605 25.40 -21.27 -19.84
C ILE A 605 25.71 -19.85 -19.31
N THR A 606 26.78 -19.75 -18.51
CA THR A 606 27.51 -18.51 -18.19
C THR A 606 28.91 -18.92 -17.71
N ALA A 607 29.78 -19.30 -18.64
CA ALA A 607 31.23 -19.22 -18.54
C ALA A 607 31.80 -19.46 -19.95
N ASN A 608 32.22 -18.37 -20.62
CA ASN A 608 32.72 -18.28 -22.00
C ASN A 608 31.66 -18.39 -23.12
N ALA A 609 30.94 -17.29 -23.33
CA ALA A 609 29.76 -17.18 -24.20
C ALA A 609 30.03 -16.66 -25.64
N GLU A 610 31.21 -16.88 -26.20
CA GLU A 610 31.49 -16.47 -27.60
C GLU A 610 31.31 -17.59 -28.63
N LYS A 611 31.11 -18.86 -28.24
CA LYS A 611 31.18 -19.98 -29.20
C LYS A 611 29.88 -20.68 -29.62
N LEU A 612 28.76 -20.55 -28.89
CA LEU A 612 27.52 -21.31 -29.20
C LEU A 612 26.58 -20.63 -30.21
N SER A 613 26.44 -19.31 -30.14
CA SER A 613 25.54 -18.54 -31.02
C SER A 613 26.03 -18.44 -32.47
N GLU A 614 27.35 -18.58 -32.69
CA GLU A 614 28.02 -18.41 -33.99
C GLU A 614 28.42 -19.73 -34.65
N SER A 615 28.27 -20.87 -33.97
CA SER A 615 28.62 -22.17 -34.53
C SER A 615 27.54 -22.64 -35.54
N PRO A 616 27.90 -22.98 -36.80
CA PRO A 616 26.94 -23.36 -37.83
C PRO A 616 26.17 -24.65 -37.48
N ASP A 617 26.76 -25.54 -36.69
CA ASP A 617 26.24 -26.88 -36.37
C ASP A 617 25.23 -26.90 -35.20
N VAL A 618 24.97 -25.75 -34.57
CA VAL A 618 24.01 -25.64 -33.45
C VAL A 618 22.61 -25.32 -33.98
N PRO A 619 21.58 -26.14 -33.63
CA PRO A 619 20.19 -25.90 -34.03
C PRO A 619 19.67 -24.50 -33.66
N LEU A 620 18.83 -23.92 -34.53
CA LEU A 620 18.32 -22.55 -34.39
C LEU A 620 17.63 -22.29 -33.04
N TYR A 621 16.80 -23.23 -32.57
CA TYR A 621 16.08 -23.08 -31.30
C TYR A 621 17.01 -23.01 -30.08
N ILE A 622 18.20 -23.63 -30.14
CA ILE A 622 19.22 -23.54 -29.08
C ILE A 622 19.87 -22.15 -29.11
N LYS A 623 20.16 -21.62 -30.31
CA LYS A 623 20.70 -20.25 -30.49
C LYS A 623 19.73 -19.19 -29.98
N GLU A 624 18.44 -19.37 -30.25
CA GLU A 624 17.37 -18.47 -29.79
C GLU A 624 17.22 -18.52 -28.26
N PHE A 625 17.27 -19.72 -27.68
CA PHE A 625 17.22 -19.90 -26.23
C PHE A 625 18.43 -19.25 -25.53
N ASP A 626 19.64 -19.47 -26.05
CA ASP A 626 20.86 -18.84 -25.54
C ASP A 626 20.76 -17.31 -25.57
N ARG A 627 20.33 -16.73 -26.69
CA ARG A 627 20.12 -15.27 -26.82
C ARG A 627 19.13 -14.72 -25.77
N MET A 628 17.99 -15.39 -25.60
CA MET A 628 16.96 -15.02 -24.64
C MET A 628 17.50 -15.08 -23.20
N THR A 629 18.20 -16.15 -22.84
CA THR A 629 18.76 -16.29 -21.48
C THR A 629 19.84 -15.25 -21.18
N ARG A 630 20.70 -14.89 -22.15
CA ARG A 630 21.66 -13.79 -22.00
C ARG A 630 20.96 -12.46 -21.75
N GLN A 631 19.88 -12.19 -22.46
CA GLN A 631 19.07 -10.98 -22.25
C GLN A 631 18.38 -10.98 -20.88
N TRP A 632 17.96 -12.14 -20.38
CA TRP A 632 17.43 -12.29 -19.02
C TRP A 632 18.47 -11.97 -17.94
N HIS A 633 19.70 -12.48 -18.11
CA HIS A 633 20.78 -12.35 -17.12
C HIS A 633 21.64 -11.10 -17.27
N ASN A 634 21.37 -10.24 -18.27
CA ASN A 634 22.07 -8.95 -18.39
C ASN A 634 21.69 -7.98 -17.25
N THR A 635 22.41 -6.87 -17.12
CA THR A 635 22.21 -5.88 -16.04
C THR A 635 21.02 -4.95 -16.22
N GLU A 636 20.40 -4.95 -17.40
CA GLU A 636 19.25 -4.11 -17.72
C GLU A 636 18.00 -4.55 -16.95
N ASP A 637 17.15 -3.60 -16.57
CA ASP A 637 15.91 -3.90 -15.84
C ASP A 637 14.75 -4.31 -16.78
N TYR A 638 14.98 -4.29 -18.10
CA TYR A 638 14.01 -4.63 -19.15
C TYR A 638 14.57 -5.62 -20.17
N ILE A 639 13.67 -6.21 -20.95
CA ILE A 639 13.96 -7.16 -22.02
C ILE A 639 13.12 -6.78 -23.23
N GLU A 640 13.76 -6.75 -24.38
CA GLU A 640 13.13 -6.53 -25.67
C GLU A 640 12.64 -7.86 -26.23
N ILE A 641 11.34 -7.96 -26.45
CA ILE A 641 10.70 -9.15 -26.99
C ILE A 641 9.90 -8.75 -28.23
N SER A 642 10.01 -9.55 -29.28
CA SER A 642 9.18 -9.38 -30.47
C SER A 642 7.78 -9.91 -30.18
N THR A 643 6.74 -9.11 -30.42
CA THR A 643 5.36 -9.60 -30.33
C THR A 643 5.10 -10.59 -31.48
N SER A 644 4.55 -11.77 -31.19
CA SER A 644 4.08 -12.69 -32.22
C SER A 644 2.94 -12.03 -32.99
N GLY A 645 3.23 -11.56 -34.21
CA GLY A 645 2.28 -10.82 -35.04
C GLY A 645 1.14 -11.71 -35.53
N SER A 646 0.04 -11.77 -34.78
CA SER A 646 -1.24 -12.27 -35.27
C SER A 646 -2.13 -11.15 -35.82
N THR A 647 -1.73 -9.88 -35.68
CA THR A 647 -2.53 -8.69 -36.08
C THR A 647 -1.72 -7.56 -36.72
N GLY A 648 -0.46 -7.77 -37.12
CA GLY A 648 0.36 -6.75 -37.82
C GLY A 648 1.86 -7.02 -37.84
N ILE A 649 2.64 -6.04 -38.35
CA ILE A 649 4.11 -6.10 -38.40
C ILE A 649 4.65 -6.26 -36.97
N PRO A 650 5.48 -7.29 -36.69
CA PRO A 650 6.06 -7.52 -35.37
C PRO A 650 6.75 -6.26 -34.83
N LYS A 651 6.37 -5.83 -33.61
CA LYS A 651 7.01 -4.71 -32.92
C LYS A 651 7.87 -5.24 -31.77
N SER A 652 9.06 -4.65 -31.61
CA SER A 652 9.89 -4.89 -30.42
C SER A 652 9.28 -4.11 -29.24
N VAL A 653 8.99 -4.79 -28.14
CA VAL A 653 8.44 -4.19 -26.93
C VAL A 653 9.40 -4.45 -25.77
N GLY A 654 9.80 -3.39 -25.07
CA GLY A 654 10.56 -3.48 -23.83
C GLY A 654 9.64 -3.82 -22.66
N ILE A 655 9.86 -4.96 -22.01
CA ILE A 655 9.11 -5.41 -20.83
C ILE A 655 10.06 -5.47 -19.64
N LEU A 656 9.67 -4.85 -18.51
CA LEU A 656 10.48 -4.90 -17.28
C LEU A 656 10.56 -6.33 -16.74
N LYS A 657 11.77 -6.77 -16.37
CA LYS A 657 12.03 -8.13 -15.82
C LYS A 657 11.19 -8.43 -14.59
N LYS A 658 10.92 -7.41 -13.76
CA LYS A 658 10.03 -7.54 -12.60
C LYS A 658 8.62 -8.01 -13.00
N TYR A 659 8.05 -7.50 -14.10
CA TYR A 659 6.70 -7.88 -14.56
C TYR A 659 6.66 -9.31 -15.10
N ILE A 660 7.70 -9.73 -15.83
CA ILE A 660 7.84 -11.11 -16.30
C ILE A 660 7.95 -12.06 -15.10
N THR A 661 8.72 -11.68 -14.08
CA THR A 661 8.88 -12.42 -12.82
C THR A 661 7.55 -12.54 -12.07
N TYR A 662 6.79 -11.46 -11.93
CA TYR A 662 5.47 -11.49 -11.27
C TYR A 662 4.47 -12.38 -12.01
N SER A 663 4.38 -12.27 -13.33
CA SER A 663 3.49 -13.10 -14.15
C SER A 663 3.87 -14.59 -14.05
N ALA A 664 5.17 -14.89 -14.01
CA ALA A 664 5.68 -16.25 -13.87
C ALA A 664 5.32 -16.82 -12.49
N GLN A 665 5.54 -16.07 -11.41
CA GLN A 665 5.17 -16.48 -10.06
C GLN A 665 3.66 -16.73 -9.93
N SER A 666 2.84 -15.80 -10.41
CA SER A 666 1.37 -15.94 -10.39
C SER A 666 0.89 -17.19 -11.13
N THR A 667 1.53 -17.55 -12.26
CA THR A 667 1.19 -18.79 -12.97
C THR A 667 1.56 -20.04 -12.16
N LEU A 668 2.74 -20.04 -11.51
CA LEU A 668 3.19 -21.16 -10.68
C LEU A 668 2.25 -21.40 -9.50
N ASP A 669 1.81 -20.32 -8.85
CA ASP A 669 0.88 -20.37 -7.72
C ASP A 669 -0.50 -20.87 -8.17
N PHE A 670 -1.02 -20.33 -9.27
CA PHE A 670 -2.31 -20.76 -9.85
C PHE A 670 -2.33 -22.24 -10.21
N LEU A 671 -1.26 -22.74 -10.85
CA LEU A 671 -1.13 -24.14 -11.24
C LEU A 671 -0.66 -25.04 -10.08
N SER A 672 -0.43 -24.49 -8.89
CA SER A 672 0.08 -25.22 -7.72
C SER A 672 1.36 -26.02 -8.02
N VAL A 673 2.25 -25.44 -8.84
CA VAL A 673 3.46 -26.12 -9.31
C VAL A 673 4.47 -26.21 -8.18
N ARG A 674 4.91 -27.42 -7.87
CA ARG A 674 5.84 -27.67 -6.77
C ARG A 674 7.26 -27.24 -7.10
N ARG A 675 8.02 -26.90 -6.07
CA ARG A 675 9.46 -26.67 -6.17
C ARG A 675 10.16 -27.92 -6.73
N GLY A 676 11.01 -27.74 -7.74
CA GLY A 676 11.69 -28.84 -8.43
C GLY A 676 10.92 -29.45 -9.61
N ALA A 677 9.80 -28.87 -10.04
CA ALA A 677 9.01 -29.37 -11.16
C ALA A 677 9.79 -29.42 -12.49
N HIS A 678 9.38 -30.33 -13.38
CA HIS A 678 9.99 -30.58 -14.68
C HIS A 678 9.20 -29.89 -15.79
N PHE A 679 9.83 -28.95 -16.49
CA PHE A 679 9.22 -28.14 -17.54
C PHE A 679 9.67 -28.60 -18.92
N LEU A 680 8.75 -28.54 -19.90
CA LEU A 680 9.08 -28.65 -21.31
C LEU A 680 8.87 -27.31 -22.01
N LEU A 681 9.93 -26.78 -22.62
CA LEU A 681 9.88 -25.65 -23.54
C LEU A 681 9.87 -26.17 -24.98
N CYS A 682 8.66 -26.20 -25.56
CA CYS A 682 8.38 -26.54 -26.96
C CYS A 682 7.81 -25.34 -27.74
N LEU A 683 7.95 -24.13 -27.20
CA LEU A 683 7.59 -22.87 -27.85
C LEU A 683 8.86 -22.18 -28.37
N PRO A 684 8.76 -21.33 -29.41
CA PRO A 684 9.92 -20.58 -29.89
C PRO A 684 10.45 -19.64 -28.77
N PRO A 685 11.72 -19.77 -28.33
CA PRO A 685 12.27 -19.00 -27.21
C PRO A 685 12.32 -17.49 -27.42
N GLN A 686 12.33 -17.02 -28.67
CA GLN A 686 12.35 -15.60 -29.04
C GLN A 686 11.06 -14.84 -28.71
N PHE A 687 9.97 -15.54 -28.39
CA PHE A 687 8.70 -14.92 -28.00
C PHE A 687 8.45 -15.01 -26.49
N ILE A 688 7.58 -14.13 -26.00
CA ILE A 688 7.20 -14.07 -24.58
C ILE A 688 6.74 -15.43 -24.04
N GLY A 689 6.04 -16.22 -24.86
CA GLY A 689 5.57 -17.55 -24.47
C GLY A 689 6.70 -18.49 -24.07
N GLY A 690 7.78 -18.58 -24.86
CA GLY A 690 8.92 -19.43 -24.55
C GLY A 690 9.72 -18.93 -23.34
N MET A 691 9.84 -17.60 -23.24
CA MET A 691 10.51 -16.94 -22.14
C MET A 691 9.85 -17.16 -20.78
N MET A 692 8.53 -17.11 -20.75
CA MET A 692 7.76 -17.36 -19.53
C MET A 692 7.98 -18.77 -18.99
N VAL A 693 8.17 -19.78 -19.85
CA VAL A 693 8.48 -21.15 -19.41
C VAL A 693 9.83 -21.21 -18.71
N TYR A 694 10.85 -20.54 -19.27
CA TYR A 694 12.18 -20.47 -18.67
C TYR A 694 12.15 -19.80 -17.29
N VAL A 695 11.51 -18.63 -17.19
CA VAL A 695 11.45 -17.87 -15.93
C VAL A 695 10.68 -18.65 -14.85
N ARG A 696 9.59 -19.34 -15.21
CA ARG A 696 8.84 -20.22 -14.30
C ARG A 696 9.70 -21.37 -13.78
N ALA A 697 10.42 -22.07 -14.67
CA ALA A 697 11.33 -23.14 -14.28
C ALA A 697 12.41 -22.63 -13.31
N ALA A 698 12.94 -21.42 -13.56
CA ALA A 698 13.94 -20.80 -12.71
C ALA A 698 13.40 -20.43 -11.31
N LEU A 699 12.22 -19.82 -11.23
CA LEU A 699 11.61 -19.40 -9.96
C LEU A 699 11.29 -20.58 -9.03
N CYS A 700 10.80 -21.69 -9.57
CA CYS A 700 10.48 -22.87 -8.76
C CYS A 700 11.67 -23.83 -8.57
N ARG A 701 12.88 -23.45 -8.97
CA ARG A 701 14.08 -24.33 -8.97
C ARG A 701 13.85 -25.65 -9.69
N GLY A 702 13.09 -25.61 -10.78
CA GLY A 702 12.74 -26.74 -11.62
C GLY A 702 13.85 -27.17 -12.58
N SER A 703 13.59 -28.24 -13.33
CA SER A 703 14.37 -28.62 -14.49
C SER A 703 13.65 -28.18 -15.77
N LEU A 704 14.40 -27.86 -16.82
CA LEU A 704 13.85 -27.41 -18.09
C LEU A 704 14.41 -28.26 -19.23
N THR A 705 13.55 -28.98 -19.94
CA THR A 705 13.90 -29.55 -21.24
C THR A 705 13.50 -28.59 -22.35
N VAL A 706 14.44 -28.24 -23.22
CA VAL A 706 14.22 -27.38 -24.40
C VAL A 706 14.24 -28.25 -25.64
N CYS A 707 13.21 -28.16 -26.48
CA CYS A 707 13.09 -28.94 -27.71
C CYS A 707 12.72 -28.05 -28.91
N PRO A 708 12.82 -28.58 -30.15
CA PRO A 708 12.39 -27.85 -31.34
C PRO A 708 10.92 -27.40 -31.24
N PRO A 709 10.55 -26.17 -31.68
CA PRO A 709 9.21 -25.61 -31.55
C PRO A 709 8.03 -26.34 -32.23
N ASN A 710 8.23 -27.52 -32.80
CA ASN A 710 7.18 -28.35 -33.42
C ASN A 710 7.24 -29.83 -32.99
N LEU A 711 8.11 -30.19 -32.04
CA LEU A 711 8.37 -31.60 -31.69
C LEU A 711 7.10 -32.35 -31.25
N ILE A 712 6.21 -31.66 -30.53
CA ILE A 712 4.96 -32.25 -30.01
C ILE A 712 4.02 -32.64 -31.15
N ALA A 713 4.04 -31.95 -32.29
CA ALA A 713 3.16 -32.27 -33.42
C ALA A 713 3.51 -33.57 -34.15
N ASP A 714 4.76 -34.05 -34.02
CA ASP A 714 5.29 -35.15 -34.85
C ASP A 714 5.76 -36.38 -34.04
N SER A 715 5.71 -36.36 -32.69
CA SER A 715 6.24 -37.46 -31.86
C SER A 715 5.73 -37.49 -30.42
N ALA A 716 5.83 -38.66 -29.76
CA ALA A 716 5.56 -38.81 -28.33
C ALA A 716 6.54 -37.96 -27.49
N LEU A 717 6.05 -37.38 -26.39
CA LEU A 717 6.84 -36.50 -25.52
C LEU A 717 8.14 -37.18 -25.08
N PRO A 718 9.28 -36.47 -25.08
CA PRO A 718 10.59 -37.05 -24.78
C PRO A 718 10.80 -37.43 -23.30
N GLY A 719 9.76 -37.38 -22.46
CA GLY A 719 9.80 -37.71 -21.05
C GLY A 719 8.53 -37.32 -20.29
N TYR A 720 8.57 -37.49 -18.97
CA TYR A 720 7.54 -37.00 -18.06
C TYR A 720 7.82 -35.54 -17.67
N TYR A 721 6.79 -34.69 -17.79
CA TYR A 721 6.86 -33.26 -17.50
C TYR A 721 5.67 -32.84 -16.64
N ASP A 722 5.94 -32.09 -15.58
CA ASP A 722 4.89 -31.53 -14.71
C ASP A 722 4.18 -30.34 -15.36
N VAL A 723 4.91 -29.59 -16.22
CA VAL A 723 4.37 -28.43 -16.93
C VAL A 723 4.84 -28.41 -18.37
N VAL A 724 3.88 -28.39 -19.30
CA VAL A 724 4.11 -28.24 -20.74
C VAL A 724 3.33 -27.04 -21.25
N SER A 725 4.01 -26.09 -21.91
CA SER A 725 3.35 -24.94 -22.53
C SER A 725 3.27 -25.13 -24.03
N VAL A 726 2.05 -25.24 -24.55
CA VAL A 726 1.76 -25.47 -25.98
C VAL A 726 0.83 -24.39 -26.51
N THR A 727 0.90 -24.14 -27.82
CA THR A 727 -0.12 -23.33 -28.50
C THR A 727 -1.34 -24.20 -28.81
N PRO A 728 -2.56 -23.62 -28.91
CA PRO A 728 -3.75 -24.35 -29.34
C PRO A 728 -3.56 -25.09 -30.68
N TYR A 729 -2.79 -24.49 -31.60
CA TYR A 729 -2.44 -25.11 -32.88
C TYR A 729 -1.60 -26.39 -32.73
N LEU A 730 -0.66 -26.44 -31.77
CA LEU A 730 0.14 -27.63 -31.49
C LEU A 730 -0.69 -28.77 -30.86
N LEU A 731 -1.72 -28.42 -30.08
CA LEU A 731 -2.68 -29.38 -29.52
C LEU A 731 -3.62 -29.98 -30.59
N MET A 732 -4.00 -29.19 -31.60
CA MET A 732 -4.89 -29.67 -32.66
C MET A 732 -4.25 -30.67 -33.63
N LYS A 733 -2.91 -30.69 -33.73
CA LYS A 733 -2.16 -31.65 -34.57
C LYS A 733 -1.88 -32.99 -33.88
N THR A 734 -2.07 -33.07 -32.56
CA THR A 734 -1.78 -34.26 -31.74
C THR A 734 -3.00 -35.09 -31.35
N ALA A 735 -4.20 -34.66 -31.77
CA ALA A 735 -5.48 -35.29 -31.46
C ALA A 735 -5.95 -36.25 -32.55
#